data_AF-A0AAN7LRA1-F1
#
_entry.id   AF-A0AAN7LRA1-F1
#
_cell.length_a   1.000
_cell.length_b   1.000
_cell.length_c   1.000
_cell.angle_alpha   90.00
_cell.angle_beta   90.00
_cell.angle_gamma   90.00
#
_symmetry.space_group_name_H-M   'P 1'
#
loop_
_entity.id
_entity.type
_entity.pdbx_description
1 polymer ?
#
loop_
_entity_poly.entity_id
_entity_poly.type
_entity_poly.pdbx_seq_one_letter_code
_entity_poly.pdbx_strand_id
1 'polypeptide(L)'
;MASDESSMAARVPLLGCLCLVLLSCCTVSGESYVGSTAVSVARRDERTVVAHTEYGEISSVDVGYGRRGTYHLQFITLEPNSLFLPVLLHAEMVLYVHTGSGRLTWVDEDDTRRIDIRRGDVYRLPPGTIFHIQSDLQPQQRGEKLGIHAIFINMEESYCESPVGEYSSVGDLLRGFDRKVLQEAFKVPAELVDEILNATRPPAIIRAGATATSLPKKQVFWEWEARILKSYLVGGESLNKNKKKTKAFNVFDADKDFENCNGWSLTVTKNDLRALKHADIGVFMVNLTKGSMMGPHWNPHATEVAIVLHGQGMIRVVCASSSSKESECKNTRLSVKKGDVFMVQRFHPMAQMSYNNESFVFMGFSTAPGRNYPQFFAGRSSVLQAIGREVLSVSFNVPNTTVEKLMETQTDSVILECTSCAEEEERLMKEEIEREKERREEEEERRRREEEEERRKAEEERRKEEEEEERRKEEEEEEEERRQGREEEEWRRRRSEEAKREEEEAKRQEAEMERRQREAAARGGGRSVIKEWEEEEEERRKEEEEEEEERRQGREEEEWRRRRSEEAKREEEEAKRQEAEMERRQREAAARGGGRSVIKEWEEEEKRKRGEKEGRPEEEGQPGRRRKEEEEVVECRKEVERRKEMERRKRMEEEEEKRRQQREEKEWRKRSEEAKREEEGAKGQEEEMERRQREAAARGGRPSAAREWEKEEQRKEEEEEEEVQPGRRRKEEEEERRRQQPEEEWSGRKSEEEWSRRRSEKAKREEKEAKIQEAEMERWQREGAGRGGGGKVKVEKF
;
A
#
# COMPACT_ATOMS: atom_id res chain seq x y z
N MET A 1 -18.87 -46.75 -39.61
CA MET A 1 -17.92 -47.85 -39.32
C MET A 1 -17.30 -47.48 -37.98
N ALA A 2 -17.97 -47.77 -36.85
CA ALA A 2 -18.03 -49.09 -36.19
C ALA A 2 -16.61 -49.59 -35.92
N SER A 3 -16.18 -49.94 -34.72
CA SER A 3 -16.80 -50.19 -33.42
C SER A 3 -15.61 -50.55 -32.50
N ASP A 4 -15.42 -49.98 -31.32
CA ASP A 4 -16.13 -50.21 -30.05
C ASP A 4 -15.57 -51.39 -29.23
N GLU A 5 -15.63 -51.23 -27.91
CA GLU A 5 -15.60 -52.25 -26.84
C GLU A 5 -14.25 -52.85 -26.38
N SER A 6 -14.00 -53.12 -25.10
CA SER A 6 -14.72 -52.91 -23.82
C SER A 6 -13.84 -53.46 -22.67
N SER A 7 -14.29 -53.22 -21.42
CA SER A 7 -14.11 -54.02 -20.20
C SER A 7 -13.26 -53.36 -19.12
N MET A 8 -13.85 -52.67 -18.13
CA MET A 8 -14.59 -53.14 -16.94
C MET A 8 -13.74 -53.55 -15.73
N ALA A 9 -13.91 -52.75 -14.67
CA ALA A 9 -14.26 -53.11 -13.29
C ALA A 9 -13.27 -53.86 -12.35
N ALA A 10 -12.94 -53.22 -11.21
CA ALA A 10 -12.98 -53.74 -9.82
C ALA A 10 -12.43 -52.65 -8.87
N ARG A 11 -13.21 -51.98 -8.01
CA ARG A 11 -13.71 -52.34 -6.65
C ARG A 11 -12.65 -52.46 -5.50
N VAL A 12 -12.64 -51.42 -4.63
CA VAL A 12 -12.72 -51.47 -3.12
C VAL A 12 -11.37 -51.79 -2.36
N PRO A 13 -11.13 -51.39 -1.08
CA PRO A 13 -11.00 -50.05 -0.43
C PRO A 13 -9.82 -49.98 0.62
N LEU A 14 -9.83 -48.93 1.47
CA LEU A 14 -9.23 -48.80 2.83
C LEU A 14 -7.93 -47.97 3.01
N LEU A 15 -8.13 -46.93 3.83
CA LEU A 15 -7.27 -46.32 4.86
C LEU A 15 -5.87 -45.81 4.49
N GLY A 16 -5.72 -44.49 4.62
CA GLY A 16 -4.45 -43.88 4.99
C GLY A 16 -4.38 -42.39 4.67
N CYS A 17 -4.25 -41.57 5.71
CA CYS A 17 -3.73 -40.20 5.68
C CYS A 17 -4.70 -39.08 5.29
N LEU A 18 -5.67 -38.87 6.18
CA LEU A 18 -6.12 -37.53 6.56
C LEU A 18 -5.01 -36.93 7.45
N CYS A 19 -4.21 -35.99 6.92
CA CYS A 19 -3.46 -34.93 7.62
C CYS A 19 -2.39 -34.35 6.70
N LEU A 20 -2.32 -33.01 6.64
CA LEU A 20 -1.32 -32.16 5.97
C LEU A 20 -1.59 -31.81 4.50
N VAL A 21 -2.56 -30.92 4.23
CA VAL A 21 -2.34 -29.66 3.48
C VAL A 21 -3.47 -28.67 3.84
N LEU A 22 -3.45 -28.09 5.05
CA LEU A 22 -4.21 -26.88 5.40
C LEU A 22 -3.22 -25.82 5.89
N LEU A 23 -2.31 -25.42 5.00
CA LEU A 23 -1.39 -24.30 5.18
C LEU A 23 -0.85 -23.86 3.81
N SER A 24 -1.75 -23.60 2.87
CA SER A 24 -1.51 -22.58 1.87
C SER A 24 -2.39 -21.42 2.30
N CYS A 25 -1.79 -20.48 3.02
CA CYS A 25 -2.39 -19.17 3.26
C CYS A 25 -2.86 -18.63 1.91
N CYS A 26 -4.17 -18.65 1.69
CA CYS A 26 -4.83 -17.71 0.81
C CYS A 26 -4.54 -16.32 1.40
N THR A 27 -3.37 -15.78 1.07
CA THR A 27 -3.29 -14.36 0.76
C THR A 27 -4.17 -14.20 -0.46
N VAL A 28 -5.48 -14.03 -0.22
CA VAL A 28 -6.32 -13.26 -1.11
C VAL A 28 -5.79 -11.85 -1.00
N SER A 29 -4.64 -11.63 -1.62
CA SER A 29 -4.29 -10.36 -2.23
C SER A 29 -5.54 -10.04 -3.03
N GLY A 30 -6.25 -8.99 -2.63
CA GLY A 30 -7.40 -8.52 -3.38
C GLY A 30 -6.92 -8.20 -4.78
N GLU A 31 -7.00 -9.19 -5.68
CA GLU A 31 -7.13 -8.96 -7.10
C GLU A 31 -8.48 -8.31 -7.25
N SER A 32 -8.51 -6.99 -7.01
CA SER A 32 -9.49 -6.14 -7.64
C SER A 32 -9.45 -6.52 -9.12
N TYR A 33 -10.59 -6.93 -9.63
CA TYR A 33 -10.80 -7.12 -11.05
C TYR A 33 -10.44 -5.78 -11.70
N VAL A 34 -9.19 -5.63 -12.17
CA VAL A 34 -8.76 -4.45 -12.92
C VAL A 34 -9.40 -4.61 -14.28
N GLY A 35 -10.67 -4.19 -14.35
CA GLY A 35 -11.32 -3.88 -15.61
C GLY A 35 -10.37 -2.99 -16.39
N SER A 36 -10.32 -3.21 -17.69
CA SER A 36 -9.39 -2.56 -18.60
C SER A 36 -9.77 -1.07 -18.73
N THR A 37 -9.44 -0.25 -17.72
CA THR A 37 -9.90 1.15 -17.60
C THR A 37 -9.07 2.04 -18.52
N ALA A 38 -9.69 2.67 -19.52
CA ALA A 38 -9.00 3.56 -20.47
C ALA A 38 -8.33 4.81 -19.85
N VAL A 39 -8.48 4.94 -18.54
CA VAL A 39 -8.06 6.02 -17.69
C VAL A 39 -7.44 5.42 -16.44
N SER A 40 -6.35 6.00 -15.96
CA SER A 40 -5.76 5.69 -14.65
C SER A 40 -5.37 6.99 -13.96
N VAL A 41 -5.48 7.01 -12.63
CA VAL A 41 -4.96 8.09 -11.78
C VAL A 41 -4.12 7.46 -10.69
N ALA A 42 -2.92 8.00 -10.49
CA ALA A 42 -2.08 7.67 -9.35
C ALA A 42 -1.89 8.91 -8.49
N ARG A 43 -2.19 8.78 -7.20
CA ARG A 43 -2.13 9.91 -6.27
C ARG A 43 -0.68 10.19 -5.86
N ARG A 44 -0.41 11.45 -5.53
CA ARG A 44 0.91 11.85 -5.02
C ARG A 44 1.35 11.02 -3.79
N ASP A 45 0.42 10.72 -2.90
CA ASP A 45 0.65 9.97 -1.66
C ASP A 45 0.79 8.45 -1.85
N GLU A 46 0.40 7.93 -3.02
CA GLU A 46 0.55 6.51 -3.38
C GLU A 46 1.92 6.20 -4.03
N ARG A 47 2.79 7.20 -4.19
CA ARG A 47 4.11 7.03 -4.80
C ARG A 47 5.04 6.19 -3.93
N THR A 48 5.79 5.31 -4.55
CA THR A 48 6.78 4.48 -3.86
C THR A 48 8.08 5.25 -3.70
N VAL A 49 8.63 5.33 -2.49
CA VAL A 49 9.93 5.98 -2.26
C VAL A 49 11.05 5.02 -2.68
N VAL A 50 11.82 5.42 -3.69
CA VAL A 50 12.98 4.65 -4.21
C VAL A 50 14.24 4.97 -3.40
N ALA A 51 14.45 6.24 -3.06
CA ALA A 51 15.56 6.67 -2.23
C ALA A 51 15.17 7.92 -1.42
N HIS A 52 15.54 7.97 -0.15
CA HIS A 52 15.32 9.14 0.69
C HIS A 52 16.57 9.43 1.52
N THR A 53 17.02 10.68 1.48
CA THR A 53 18.22 11.18 2.17
C THR A 53 17.94 12.57 2.73
N GLU A 54 18.79 13.07 3.62
CA GLU A 54 18.72 14.47 4.08
C GLU A 54 18.96 15.51 2.96
N TYR A 55 19.45 15.08 1.79
CA TYR A 55 19.78 15.94 0.65
C TYR A 55 18.81 15.81 -0.52
N GLY A 56 17.77 14.98 -0.39
CA GLY A 56 16.78 14.78 -1.44
C GLY A 56 16.06 13.44 -1.38
N GLU A 57 15.05 13.31 -2.24
CA GLU A 57 14.16 12.16 -2.35
C GLU A 57 13.96 11.80 -3.82
N ILE A 58 13.87 10.49 -4.09
CA ILE A 58 13.44 9.91 -5.35
C ILE A 58 12.21 9.07 -5.05
N SER A 59 11.08 9.39 -5.67
CA SER A 59 9.86 8.59 -5.62
C SER A 59 9.42 8.19 -7.02
N SER A 60 8.75 7.05 -7.14
CA SER A 60 8.29 6.48 -8.40
C SER A 60 6.79 6.19 -8.39
N VAL A 61 6.23 6.12 -9.59
CA VAL A 61 4.86 5.68 -9.81
C VAL A 61 4.73 4.99 -11.15
N ASP A 62 3.98 3.91 -11.18
CA ASP A 62 3.62 3.20 -12.40
C ASP A 62 2.18 3.51 -12.77
N VAL A 63 1.96 3.97 -13.99
CA VAL A 63 0.62 4.22 -14.55
C VAL A 63 0.45 3.42 -15.82
N GLY A 64 -0.60 2.61 -15.91
CA GLY A 64 -0.74 1.67 -17.01
C GLY A 64 -2.18 1.27 -17.29
N TYR A 65 -2.34 0.43 -18.30
CA TYR A 65 -3.63 -0.10 -18.74
C TYR A 65 -3.58 -1.62 -18.72
N GLY A 66 -4.13 -2.23 -17.68
CA GLY A 66 -4.27 -3.69 -17.56
C GLY A 66 -3.03 -4.45 -18.08
N ARG A 67 -3.24 -5.36 -19.05
CA ARG A 67 -2.18 -6.23 -19.61
C ARG A 67 -1.26 -5.58 -20.67
N ARG A 68 -1.42 -4.29 -21.01
CA ARG A 68 -0.72 -3.66 -22.16
C ARG A 68 0.46 -2.75 -21.80
N GLY A 69 1.00 -2.89 -20.60
CA GLY A 69 2.21 -2.20 -20.16
C GLY A 69 1.92 -1.01 -19.25
N THR A 70 2.91 -0.71 -18.42
CA THR A 70 2.95 0.41 -17.48
C THR A 70 3.98 1.43 -17.95
N TYR A 71 3.68 2.70 -17.75
CA TYR A 71 4.64 3.79 -17.85
C TYR A 71 5.20 4.06 -16.47
N HIS A 72 6.52 3.96 -16.35
CA HIS A 72 7.22 4.24 -15.12
C HIS A 72 7.65 5.72 -15.08
N LEU A 73 7.26 6.43 -14.04
CA LEU A 73 7.66 7.81 -13.80
C LEU A 73 8.44 7.92 -12.50
N GLN A 74 9.48 8.75 -12.49
CA GLN A 74 10.18 9.12 -11.26
C GLN A 74 10.18 10.63 -11.03
N PHE A 75 10.12 10.98 -9.76
CA PHE A 75 10.16 12.33 -9.22
C PHE A 75 11.42 12.48 -8.40
N ILE A 76 12.42 13.15 -8.96
CA ILE A 76 13.71 13.38 -8.32
C ILE A 76 13.69 14.77 -7.72
N THR A 77 13.79 14.87 -6.39
CA THR A 77 13.86 16.14 -5.66
C THR A 77 15.20 16.24 -4.96
N LEU A 78 15.96 17.28 -5.29
CA LEU A 78 17.29 17.54 -4.76
C LEU A 78 17.29 18.83 -3.95
N GLU A 79 17.77 18.76 -2.71
CA GLU A 79 17.98 19.95 -1.89
C GLU A 79 19.04 20.87 -2.52
N PRO A 80 19.06 22.18 -2.20
CA PRO A 80 20.13 23.07 -2.66
C PRO A 80 21.51 22.54 -2.28
N ASN A 81 22.49 22.66 -3.19
CA ASN A 81 23.85 22.15 -2.97
C ASN A 81 23.90 20.63 -2.67
N SER A 82 23.17 19.83 -3.44
CA SER A 82 23.21 18.36 -3.40
C SER A 82 23.73 17.78 -4.73
N LEU A 83 24.16 16.53 -4.68
CA LEU A 83 24.66 15.75 -5.80
C LEU A 83 23.98 14.38 -5.80
N PHE A 84 23.22 14.11 -6.87
CA PHE A 84 22.79 12.77 -7.22
C PHE A 84 23.98 12.06 -7.88
N LEU A 85 24.44 10.97 -7.28
CA LEU A 85 25.66 10.28 -7.66
C LEU A 85 25.58 9.66 -9.07
N PRO A 86 26.73 9.36 -9.70
CA PRO A 86 26.76 8.76 -11.03
C PRO A 86 26.05 7.41 -11.11
N VAL A 87 25.10 7.32 -12.02
CA VAL A 87 24.34 6.09 -12.32
C VAL A 87 24.42 5.76 -13.80
N LEU A 88 24.47 4.47 -14.13
CA LEU A 88 24.31 3.94 -15.48
C LEU A 88 22.82 3.77 -15.77
N LEU A 89 22.33 4.45 -16.78
CA LEU A 89 20.94 4.42 -17.21
C LEU A 89 20.63 3.15 -18.04
N HIS A 90 19.60 2.38 -17.68
CA HIS A 90 19.23 1.13 -18.37
C HIS A 90 18.07 1.29 -19.34
N ALA A 91 17.28 2.34 -19.20
CA ALA A 91 16.12 2.63 -20.04
C ALA A 91 16.23 4.03 -20.66
N GLU A 92 15.40 4.31 -21.66
CA GLU A 92 15.37 5.66 -22.20
C GLU A 92 14.68 6.62 -21.23
N MET A 93 15.33 7.75 -20.92
CA MET A 93 14.83 8.74 -19.96
C MET A 93 14.51 10.07 -20.66
N VAL A 94 13.27 10.53 -20.53
CA VAL A 94 12.88 11.90 -20.89
C VAL A 94 12.57 12.65 -19.60
N LEU A 95 13.29 13.75 -19.37
CA LEU A 95 13.19 14.55 -18.15
C LEU A 95 12.63 15.93 -18.42
N TYR A 96 11.85 16.43 -17.46
CA TYR A 96 11.35 17.79 -17.38
C TYR A 96 11.73 18.38 -16.01
N VAL A 97 12.27 19.60 -16.01
CA VAL A 97 12.64 20.31 -14.78
C VAL A 97 11.45 21.11 -14.25
N HIS A 98 10.89 20.67 -13.13
CA HIS A 98 9.72 21.28 -12.49
C HIS A 98 10.05 22.54 -11.69
N THR A 99 11.09 22.50 -10.85
CA THR A 99 11.49 23.59 -9.95
C THR A 99 13.01 23.68 -9.85
N GLY A 100 13.52 24.85 -9.46
CA GLY A 100 14.95 25.05 -9.21
C GLY A 100 15.84 25.04 -10.45
N SER A 101 17.15 24.93 -10.20
CA SER A 101 18.21 24.87 -11.20
C SER A 101 19.34 23.93 -10.77
N GLY A 102 20.10 23.44 -11.73
CA GLY A 102 21.28 22.63 -11.47
C GLY A 102 22.07 22.36 -12.72
N ARG A 103 22.94 21.36 -12.63
CA ARG A 103 23.79 20.89 -13.73
C ARG A 103 23.62 19.40 -13.93
N LEU A 104 23.21 19.03 -15.14
CA LEU A 104 23.19 17.65 -15.62
C LEU A 104 24.50 17.38 -16.36
N THR A 105 25.22 16.35 -15.94
CA THR A 105 26.48 15.92 -16.54
C THR A 105 26.38 14.45 -16.91
N TRP A 106 26.83 14.09 -18.12
CA TRP A 106 26.81 12.72 -18.59
C TRP A 106 28.00 12.39 -19.49
N VAL A 107 28.24 11.11 -19.67
CA VAL A 107 29.32 10.56 -20.49
C VAL A 107 28.77 10.25 -21.88
N ASP A 108 29.42 10.78 -22.91
CA ASP A 108 29.18 10.50 -24.33
C ASP A 108 30.41 9.79 -24.92
N GLU A 109 30.31 9.18 -26.11
CA GLU A 109 31.33 8.28 -26.69
C GLU A 109 32.77 8.82 -26.72
N ASP A 110 32.94 10.15 -26.75
CA ASP A 110 34.26 10.80 -26.83
C ASP A 110 34.59 11.75 -25.65
N ASP A 111 33.60 12.19 -24.86
CA ASP A 111 33.80 13.27 -23.87
C ASP A 111 32.68 13.32 -22.82
N THR A 112 32.95 14.01 -21.71
CA THR A 112 31.95 14.38 -20.72
C THR A 112 31.17 15.61 -21.18
N ARG A 113 29.86 15.46 -21.31
CA ARG A 113 28.96 16.56 -21.62
C ARG A 113 28.31 17.11 -20.36
N ARG A 114 28.06 18.41 -20.38
CA ARG A 114 27.39 19.14 -19.29
C ARG A 114 26.42 20.15 -19.86
N ILE A 115 25.25 20.24 -19.22
CA ILE A 115 24.28 21.30 -19.47
C ILE A 115 23.78 21.83 -18.13
N ASP A 116 23.65 23.15 -18.05
CA ASP A 116 22.95 23.77 -16.95
C ASP A 116 21.44 23.68 -17.24
N ILE A 117 20.70 23.17 -16.27
CA ILE A 117 19.27 22.92 -16.36
C ILE A 117 18.52 23.87 -15.43
N ARG A 118 17.37 24.36 -15.87
CA ARG A 118 16.48 25.24 -15.12
C ARG A 118 15.03 24.86 -15.31
N ARG A 119 14.15 25.38 -14.44
CA ARG A 119 12.70 25.23 -14.56
C ARG A 119 12.21 25.41 -16.01
N GLY A 120 11.45 24.42 -16.48
CA GLY A 120 10.91 24.35 -17.83
C GLY A 120 11.77 23.61 -18.86
N ASP A 121 13.00 23.24 -18.51
CA ASP A 121 13.88 22.51 -19.42
C ASP A 121 13.41 21.06 -19.60
N VAL A 122 13.39 20.63 -20.86
CA VAL A 122 13.16 19.26 -21.31
C VAL A 122 14.43 18.72 -21.93
N TYR A 123 14.81 17.51 -21.54
CA TYR A 123 15.95 16.81 -22.11
C TYR A 123 15.72 15.31 -22.19
N ARG A 124 16.55 14.63 -23.00
CA ARG A 124 16.51 13.18 -23.17
C ARG A 124 17.90 12.61 -22.95
N LEU A 125 17.99 11.53 -22.18
CA LEU A 125 19.17 10.69 -22.05
C LEU A 125 18.89 9.29 -22.65
N PRO A 126 19.73 8.81 -23.58
CA PRO A 126 19.57 7.48 -24.13
C PRO A 126 20.02 6.39 -23.12
N PRO A 127 19.51 5.16 -23.23
CA PRO A 127 19.99 4.04 -22.42
C PRO A 127 21.49 3.81 -22.64
N GLY A 128 22.18 3.29 -21.62
CA GLY A 128 23.64 3.12 -21.58
C GLY A 128 24.41 4.37 -21.14
N THR A 129 23.72 5.49 -20.91
CA THR A 129 24.37 6.74 -20.50
C THR A 129 24.71 6.72 -19.01
N ILE A 130 25.95 7.03 -18.65
CA ILE A 130 26.31 7.34 -17.26
C ILE A 130 26.08 8.83 -17.01
N PHE A 131 25.26 9.18 -16.03
CA PHE A 131 24.96 10.58 -15.70
C PHE A 131 24.91 10.84 -14.19
N HIS A 132 25.08 12.11 -13.83
CA HIS A 132 24.91 12.61 -12.47
C HIS A 132 24.29 14.02 -12.51
N ILE A 133 23.64 14.42 -11.41
CA ILE A 133 22.93 15.70 -11.32
C ILE A 133 23.40 16.46 -10.10
N GLN A 134 23.81 17.70 -10.28
CA GLN A 134 24.19 18.60 -9.20
C GLN A 134 23.15 19.72 -9.07
N SER A 135 22.60 19.91 -7.88
CA SER A 135 21.71 21.03 -7.57
C SER A 135 22.52 22.29 -7.26
N ASP A 136 22.12 23.43 -7.83
CA ASP A 136 22.82 24.69 -7.60
C ASP A 136 22.50 25.28 -6.22
N LEU A 137 23.42 26.10 -5.71
CA LEU A 137 23.19 26.94 -4.54
C LEU A 137 23.05 28.38 -4.99
N GLN A 138 21.82 28.86 -5.17
CA GLN A 138 21.58 30.27 -5.47
C GLN A 138 21.42 31.07 -4.16
N PRO A 139 22.26 32.09 -3.90
CA PRO A 139 22.15 32.91 -2.69
C PRO A 139 20.94 33.87 -2.69
N GLN A 140 20.42 34.20 -3.87
CA GLN A 140 19.41 35.26 -4.07
C GLN A 140 17.97 34.74 -4.20
N GLN A 141 17.79 33.47 -4.56
CA GLN A 141 16.50 32.78 -4.49
C GLN A 141 16.53 31.86 -3.28
N ARG A 142 15.58 32.02 -2.37
CA ARG A 142 15.39 31.23 -1.14
C ARG A 142 15.49 29.74 -1.46
N GLY A 143 16.70 29.17 -1.34
CA GLY A 143 17.14 27.88 -1.92
C GLY A 143 16.03 26.97 -2.42
N GLU A 144 15.61 27.15 -3.68
CA GLU A 144 14.54 26.33 -4.25
C GLU A 144 15.08 24.93 -4.55
N LYS A 145 14.35 23.90 -4.14
CA LYS A 145 14.72 22.50 -4.43
C LYS A 145 14.66 22.25 -5.93
N LEU A 146 15.66 21.57 -6.46
CA LEU A 146 15.67 21.12 -7.84
C LEU A 146 14.74 19.91 -7.96
N GLY A 147 13.60 20.10 -8.64
CA GLY A 147 12.61 19.05 -8.87
C GLY A 147 12.61 18.63 -10.34
N ILE A 148 12.78 17.34 -10.61
CA ILE A 148 12.79 16.76 -11.95
C ILE A 148 11.70 15.69 -12.04
N HIS A 149 10.97 15.66 -13.14
CA HIS A 149 9.99 14.63 -13.46
C HIS A 149 10.48 13.89 -14.69
N ALA A 150 10.63 12.59 -14.57
CA ALA A 150 11.17 11.75 -15.63
C ALA A 150 10.21 10.61 -15.95
N ILE A 151 10.09 10.29 -17.24
CA ILE A 151 9.47 9.05 -17.70
C ILE A 151 10.56 8.12 -18.25
N PHE A 152 10.43 6.85 -17.93
CA PHE A 152 11.32 5.80 -18.41
C PHE A 152 10.59 4.94 -19.44
N ILE A 153 11.17 4.81 -20.61
CA ILE A 153 10.61 4.09 -21.74
C ILE A 153 11.44 2.83 -21.92
N ASN A 154 10.82 1.68 -21.65
CA ASN A 154 11.43 0.40 -21.97
C ASN A 154 11.05 0.04 -23.42
N MET A 155 12.03 0.02 -24.32
CA MET A 155 11.79 -0.27 -25.74
C MET A 155 11.59 -1.76 -26.02
N GLU A 156 11.82 -2.64 -25.03
CA GLU A 156 11.57 -4.07 -25.19
C GLU A 156 10.16 -4.43 -24.70
N GLU A 157 9.44 -5.17 -25.55
CA GLU A 157 8.15 -5.82 -25.30
C GLU A 157 8.24 -6.91 -24.19
N SER A 158 8.94 -6.66 -23.08
CA SER A 158 8.90 -7.55 -21.92
C SER A 158 7.83 -7.05 -20.96
N TYR A 159 6.73 -7.79 -20.89
CA TYR A 159 5.64 -7.69 -19.90
C TYR A 159 6.09 -7.99 -18.46
N CYS A 160 7.37 -7.78 -18.14
CA CYS A 160 8.00 -8.02 -16.85
C CYS A 160 8.96 -6.87 -16.57
N GLU A 161 8.93 -6.36 -15.33
CA GLU A 161 9.91 -5.43 -14.79
C GLU A 161 11.32 -5.88 -15.17
N SER A 162 12.13 -4.96 -15.72
CA SER A 162 13.55 -5.26 -15.88
C SER A 162 14.11 -5.57 -14.49
N PRO A 163 14.71 -6.75 -14.26
CA PRO A 163 15.25 -7.11 -12.94
C PRO A 163 16.38 -6.20 -12.47
N VAL A 164 16.83 -5.26 -13.32
CA VAL A 164 18.00 -4.39 -13.13
C VAL A 164 17.61 -2.96 -12.67
N GLY A 165 16.32 -2.64 -12.57
CA GLY A 165 15.85 -1.28 -12.24
C GLY A 165 16.11 -0.26 -13.36
N GLU A 166 15.72 1.01 -13.19
CA GLU A 166 15.85 2.04 -14.23
C GLU A 166 17.29 2.47 -14.47
N TYR A 167 18.11 2.44 -13.42
CA TYR A 167 19.53 2.73 -13.45
C TYR A 167 20.27 2.02 -12.31
N SER A 168 21.57 1.81 -12.47
CA SER A 168 22.43 1.25 -11.43
C SER A 168 23.55 2.20 -11.04
N SER A 169 23.85 2.27 -9.75
CA SER A 169 25.03 2.98 -9.24
C SER A 169 26.30 2.42 -9.90
N VAL A 170 27.12 3.31 -10.45
CA VAL A 170 28.42 2.92 -11.03
C VAL A 170 29.29 2.23 -9.98
N GLY A 171 29.20 2.67 -8.72
CA GLY A 171 29.90 2.05 -7.60
C GLY A 171 29.44 0.63 -7.29
N ASP A 172 28.16 0.31 -7.49
CA ASP A 172 27.64 -1.05 -7.27
C ASP A 172 28.01 -1.98 -8.43
N LEU A 173 27.99 -1.46 -9.67
CA LEU A 173 28.46 -2.19 -10.84
C LEU A 173 29.93 -2.58 -10.72
N LEU A 174 30.79 -1.65 -10.27
CA LEU A 174 32.22 -1.94 -10.04
C LEU A 174 32.44 -3.01 -8.96
N ARG A 175 31.63 -2.99 -7.89
CA ARG A 175 31.69 -3.98 -6.80
C ARG A 175 31.19 -5.37 -7.20
N GLY A 176 30.49 -5.49 -8.33
CA GLY A 176 30.06 -6.78 -8.88
C GLY A 176 31.19 -7.61 -9.48
N PHE A 177 32.36 -7.01 -9.76
CA PHE A 177 33.51 -7.72 -10.32
C PHE A 177 34.44 -8.28 -9.26
N ASP A 178 35.00 -9.46 -9.54
CA ASP A 178 36.01 -10.07 -8.68
C ASP A 178 37.25 -9.18 -8.54
N ARG A 179 37.81 -9.17 -7.34
CA ARG A 179 39.03 -8.45 -6.97
C ARG A 179 40.15 -8.60 -8.00
N LYS A 180 40.43 -9.83 -8.46
CA LYS A 180 41.50 -10.11 -9.43
C LYS A 180 41.21 -9.48 -10.80
N VAL A 181 39.94 -9.48 -11.23
CA VAL A 181 39.52 -8.85 -12.48
C VAL A 181 39.75 -7.34 -12.42
N LEU A 182 39.36 -6.69 -11.32
CA LEU A 182 39.57 -5.25 -11.13
C LEU A 182 41.05 -4.88 -11.08
N GLN A 183 41.88 -5.65 -10.38
CA GLN A 183 43.34 -5.44 -10.35
C GLN A 183 43.94 -5.49 -11.75
N GLU A 184 43.59 -6.51 -12.53
CA GLU A 184 44.13 -6.69 -13.87
C GLU A 184 43.57 -5.69 -14.88
N ALA A 185 42.29 -5.31 -14.75
CA ALA A 185 41.64 -4.35 -15.64
C ALA A 185 42.17 -2.93 -15.41
N PHE A 186 42.25 -2.49 -14.16
CA PHE A 186 42.71 -1.13 -13.83
C PHE A 186 44.24 -1.03 -13.70
N LYS A 187 44.96 -2.16 -13.68
CA LYS A 187 46.41 -2.23 -13.43
C LYS A 187 46.81 -1.50 -12.15
N VAL A 188 46.03 -1.71 -11.09
CA VAL A 188 46.22 -1.08 -9.77
C VAL A 188 46.63 -2.11 -8.71
N PRO A 189 47.33 -1.67 -7.64
CA PRO A 189 47.64 -2.54 -6.52
C PRO A 189 46.39 -3.11 -5.87
N ALA A 190 46.55 -4.31 -5.34
CA ALA A 190 45.49 -5.05 -4.70
C ALA A 190 44.83 -4.32 -3.53
N GLU A 191 45.64 -3.60 -2.76
CA GLU A 191 45.22 -2.78 -1.62
C GLU A 191 44.21 -1.69 -2.02
N LEU A 192 44.40 -1.06 -3.19
CA LEU A 192 43.48 -0.02 -3.68
C LEU A 192 42.13 -0.61 -4.09
N VAL A 193 42.13 -1.80 -4.69
CA VAL A 193 40.89 -2.53 -5.02
C VAL A 193 40.16 -2.92 -3.74
N ASP A 194 40.89 -3.41 -2.73
CA ASP A 194 40.31 -3.78 -1.44
C ASP A 194 39.72 -2.56 -0.70
N GLU A 195 40.35 -1.39 -0.80
CA GLU A 195 39.80 -0.14 -0.25
C GLU A 195 38.44 0.21 -0.89
N ILE A 196 38.31 0.07 -2.22
CA ILE A 196 37.08 0.40 -2.95
C ILE A 196 35.98 -0.64 -2.70
N LEU A 197 36.32 -1.92 -2.75
CA LEU A 197 35.36 -3.01 -2.54
C LEU A 197 34.81 -3.02 -1.11
N ASN A 198 35.64 -2.69 -0.13
CA ASN A 198 35.26 -2.63 1.28
C ASN A 198 34.72 -1.27 1.72
N ALA A 199 34.82 -0.23 0.89
CA ALA A 199 34.28 1.09 1.21
C ALA A 199 32.75 1.05 1.35
N THR A 200 32.25 1.69 2.42
CA THR A 200 30.83 1.84 2.69
C THR A 200 30.11 2.46 1.49
N ARG A 201 28.96 1.88 1.11
CA ARG A 201 28.15 2.39 0.01
C ARG A 201 27.59 3.77 0.38
N PRO A 202 27.88 4.82 -0.40
CA PRO A 202 27.26 6.12 -0.16
C PRO A 202 25.76 6.06 -0.52
N PRO A 203 24.93 6.90 0.09
CA PRO A 203 23.55 7.05 -0.34
C PRO A 203 23.48 7.65 -1.76
N ALA A 204 22.38 7.43 -2.47
CA ALA A 204 22.21 7.87 -3.85
C ALA A 204 22.35 9.39 -4.04
N ILE A 205 21.95 10.17 -3.03
CA ILE A 205 22.05 11.63 -3.01
C ILE A 205 22.89 12.05 -1.81
N ILE A 206 23.89 12.90 -2.05
CA ILE A 206 24.79 13.44 -1.04
C ILE A 206 24.86 14.97 -1.13
N ARG A 207 25.48 15.63 -0.15
CA ARG A 207 25.81 17.05 -0.25
C ARG A 207 26.86 17.29 -1.35
N ALA A 208 26.60 18.26 -2.23
CA ALA A 208 27.58 18.69 -3.21
C ALA A 208 28.81 19.27 -2.48
N GLY A 209 29.99 18.74 -2.79
CA GLY A 209 31.26 19.12 -2.15
C GLY A 209 31.63 18.32 -0.89
N ALA A 210 30.83 17.34 -0.46
CA ALA A 210 31.18 16.44 0.66
C ALA A 210 32.29 15.41 0.33
N THR A 211 33.12 15.67 -0.67
CA THR A 211 34.30 14.85 -0.91
C THR A 211 35.35 15.11 0.17
N ALA A 212 35.51 14.10 1.02
CA ALA A 212 36.70 13.81 1.82
C ALA A 212 37.08 14.85 2.89
N THR A 213 36.26 14.99 3.93
CA THR A 213 36.72 15.56 5.22
C THR A 213 37.41 14.53 6.11
N SER A 214 37.53 13.26 5.70
CA SER A 214 38.21 12.19 6.46
C SER A 214 39.17 11.30 5.65
N LEU A 215 39.46 11.62 4.38
CA LEU A 215 40.48 10.93 3.58
C LEU A 215 41.55 11.94 3.13
N PRO A 216 42.84 11.75 3.48
CA PRO A 216 43.89 12.59 2.96
C PRO A 216 44.14 12.19 1.50
N LYS A 217 43.62 13.00 0.57
CA LYS A 217 44.18 13.34 -0.78
C LYS A 217 43.04 13.80 -1.70
N LYS A 218 42.83 15.12 -1.71
CA LYS A 218 41.84 15.88 -2.52
C LYS A 218 41.94 15.74 -4.05
N GLN A 219 42.81 14.91 -4.59
CA GLN A 219 42.95 14.70 -6.03
C GLN A 219 42.42 13.34 -6.51
N VAL A 220 42.49 12.30 -5.69
CA VAL A 220 42.38 10.92 -6.20
C VAL A 220 40.96 10.56 -6.60
N PHE A 221 39.92 10.92 -5.84
CA PHE A 221 38.55 10.47 -6.17
C PHE A 221 38.00 11.10 -7.46
N TRP A 222 38.14 12.43 -7.63
CA TRP A 222 37.71 13.14 -8.84
C TRP A 222 38.61 12.86 -10.05
N GLU A 223 39.93 12.72 -9.86
CA GLU A 223 40.82 12.25 -10.93
C GLU A 223 40.54 10.80 -11.30
N TRP A 224 40.07 9.96 -10.36
CA TRP A 224 39.80 8.55 -10.62
C TRP A 224 38.42 8.32 -11.26
N GLU A 225 37.37 9.05 -10.88
CA GLU A 225 36.12 9.11 -11.67
C GLU A 225 36.39 9.67 -13.06
N ALA A 226 37.17 10.76 -13.17
CA ALA A 226 37.58 11.29 -14.46
C ALA A 226 38.46 10.30 -15.23
N ARG A 227 39.28 9.47 -14.57
CA ARG A 227 40.08 8.40 -15.20
C ARG A 227 39.28 7.16 -15.53
N ILE A 228 38.23 6.82 -14.79
CA ILE A 228 37.28 5.75 -15.12
C ILE A 228 36.48 6.18 -16.33
N LEU A 229 35.91 7.39 -16.31
CA LEU A 229 35.28 8.00 -17.47
C LEU A 229 36.24 8.01 -18.64
N LYS A 230 37.47 8.51 -18.44
CA LYS A 230 38.49 8.53 -19.49
C LYS A 230 38.93 7.14 -19.93
N SER A 231 38.93 6.12 -19.06
CA SER A 231 39.26 4.72 -19.40
C SER A 231 38.14 4.01 -20.16
N TYR A 232 36.88 4.37 -19.89
CA TYR A 232 35.74 3.98 -20.72
C TYR A 232 35.87 4.57 -22.14
N LEU A 233 36.55 5.73 -22.25
CA LEU A 233 36.85 6.45 -23.50
C LEU A 233 38.19 6.05 -24.17
N VAL A 234 38.94 5.05 -23.68
CA VAL A 234 40.24 4.61 -24.28
C VAL A 234 40.06 3.83 -25.60
N GLY A 235 38.91 3.97 -26.25
CA GLY A 235 38.60 3.41 -27.56
C GLY A 235 38.66 4.41 -28.72
N GLY A 236 39.31 5.58 -28.61
CA GLY A 236 39.50 6.45 -29.79
C GLY A 236 39.94 7.87 -29.49
N GLU A 237 41.20 8.20 -29.79
CA GLU A 237 41.63 9.59 -29.91
C GLU A 237 41.02 10.21 -31.17
N SER A 238 39.92 10.96 -31.04
CA SER A 238 39.40 11.81 -32.12
C SER A 238 39.08 13.22 -31.62
N LEU A 239 40.07 14.10 -31.75
CA LEU A 239 39.94 15.54 -31.54
C LEU A 239 39.10 16.15 -32.67
N ASN A 240 37.77 16.19 -32.53
CA ASN A 240 36.92 16.96 -33.44
C ASN A 240 36.26 18.15 -32.72
N LYS A 241 36.96 19.29 -32.75
CA LYS A 241 36.51 20.61 -32.26
C LYS A 241 35.50 21.21 -33.25
N ASN A 242 34.25 20.74 -33.23
CA ASN A 242 33.07 21.48 -33.74
C ASN A 242 31.74 20.80 -33.37
N LYS A 243 31.64 20.21 -32.17
CA LYS A 243 30.34 19.71 -31.68
C LYS A 243 29.49 20.90 -31.21
N LYS A 244 28.36 21.14 -31.89
CA LYS A 244 27.34 22.13 -31.48
C LYS A 244 27.01 21.90 -29.99
N LYS A 245 26.98 22.99 -29.20
CA LYS A 245 26.51 22.94 -27.82
C LYS A 245 25.07 22.41 -27.82
N THR A 246 24.86 21.21 -27.29
CA THR A 246 23.54 20.65 -27.04
C THR A 246 22.90 21.48 -25.92
N LYS A 247 21.77 22.14 -26.20
CA LYS A 247 21.00 22.92 -25.23
C LYS A 247 19.72 22.15 -24.89
N ALA A 248 19.28 22.20 -23.65
CA ALA A 248 17.94 21.77 -23.28
C ALA A 248 16.87 22.64 -23.96
N PHE A 249 15.67 22.08 -24.17
CA PHE A 249 14.54 22.82 -24.71
C PHE A 249 13.71 23.38 -23.55
N ASN A 250 13.56 24.69 -23.44
CA ASN A 250 12.78 25.29 -22.36
C ASN A 250 11.35 25.61 -22.83
N VAL A 251 10.34 25.03 -22.19
CA VAL A 251 8.93 25.21 -22.57
C VAL A 251 8.42 26.63 -22.34
N PHE A 252 9.03 27.39 -21.43
CA PHE A 252 8.62 28.77 -21.12
C PHE A 252 9.25 29.78 -22.08
N ASP A 253 10.40 29.46 -22.69
CA ASP A 253 11.04 30.30 -23.71
C ASP A 253 10.40 30.15 -25.11
N ALA A 254 9.66 29.07 -25.35
CA ALA A 254 9.12 28.70 -26.66
C ALA A 254 7.74 29.34 -26.93
N ASP A 255 7.46 29.55 -28.22
CA ASP A 255 6.16 30.01 -28.70
C ASP A 255 5.09 28.95 -28.44
N LYS A 256 3.91 29.39 -27.99
CA LYS A 256 2.79 28.50 -27.67
C LYS A 256 2.14 27.99 -28.94
N ASP A 257 1.72 26.72 -28.95
CA ASP A 257 0.95 26.15 -30.07
C ASP A 257 -0.47 26.74 -30.10
N PHE A 258 -1.01 27.08 -28.93
CA PHE A 258 -2.28 27.76 -28.76
C PHE A 258 -2.25 28.68 -27.54
N GLU A 259 -2.86 29.87 -27.64
CA GLU A 259 -3.01 30.82 -26.54
C GLU A 259 -4.25 31.69 -26.75
N ASN A 260 -5.05 31.85 -25.70
CA ASN A 260 -6.14 32.82 -25.59
C ASN A 260 -6.34 33.27 -24.14
N CYS A 261 -7.40 34.04 -23.85
CA CYS A 261 -7.69 34.54 -22.51
C CYS A 261 -7.96 33.43 -21.46
N ASN A 262 -8.30 32.22 -21.92
CA ASN A 262 -8.69 31.10 -21.07
C ASN A 262 -7.50 30.18 -20.75
N GLY A 263 -6.35 30.36 -21.43
CA GLY A 263 -5.17 29.55 -21.21
C GLY A 263 -4.26 29.40 -22.42
N TRP A 264 -3.31 28.49 -22.31
CA TRP A 264 -2.37 28.16 -23.40
C TRP A 264 -1.95 26.70 -23.37
N SER A 265 -1.48 26.20 -24.51
CA SER A 265 -0.88 24.88 -24.63
C SER A 265 0.35 24.88 -25.54
N LEU A 266 1.24 23.91 -25.31
CA LEU A 266 2.48 23.74 -26.05
C LEU A 266 2.85 22.25 -26.10
N THR A 267 3.35 21.80 -27.23
CA THR A 267 3.89 20.45 -27.44
C THR A 267 5.33 20.52 -27.93
N VAL A 268 6.23 19.81 -27.25
CA VAL A 268 7.62 19.60 -27.64
C VAL A 268 7.72 18.23 -28.31
N THR A 269 8.13 18.22 -29.57
CA THR A 269 8.32 17.01 -30.37
C THR A 269 9.76 16.90 -30.87
N LYS A 270 10.05 15.86 -31.64
CA LYS A 270 11.34 15.71 -32.35
C LYS A 270 11.69 16.88 -33.29
N ASN A 271 10.68 17.65 -33.72
CA ASN A 271 10.89 18.81 -34.59
C ASN A 271 11.52 19.97 -33.79
N ASP A 272 11.19 20.08 -32.51
CA ASP A 272 11.61 21.13 -31.60
C ASP A 272 12.91 20.75 -30.88
N LEU A 273 12.97 19.51 -30.39
CA LEU A 273 14.12 18.92 -29.74
C LEU A 273 14.55 17.64 -30.45
N ARG A 274 15.62 17.73 -31.28
CA ARG A 274 16.16 16.59 -32.04
C ARG A 274 16.51 15.38 -31.17
N ALA A 275 16.81 15.59 -29.89
CA ALA A 275 17.08 14.49 -28.97
C ALA A 275 15.90 13.51 -28.90
N LEU A 276 14.65 13.99 -28.99
CA LEU A 276 13.43 13.18 -28.95
C LEU A 276 13.15 12.36 -30.22
N LYS A 277 13.99 12.46 -31.27
CA LYS A 277 13.73 11.78 -32.56
C LYS A 277 13.55 10.26 -32.44
N HIS A 278 14.17 9.64 -31.44
CA HIS A 278 14.17 8.20 -31.24
C HIS A 278 13.40 7.75 -29.99
N ALA A 279 12.73 8.67 -29.30
CA ALA A 279 12.07 8.39 -28.03
C ALA A 279 10.65 7.87 -28.17
N ASP A 280 10.06 8.01 -29.37
CA ASP A 280 8.63 7.85 -29.62
C ASP A 280 7.70 8.55 -28.59
N ILE A 281 8.25 9.52 -27.85
CA ILE A 281 7.58 10.32 -26.84
C ILE A 281 7.81 11.80 -27.10
N GLY A 282 6.74 12.58 -27.00
CA GLY A 282 6.74 14.04 -26.90
C GLY A 282 6.45 14.52 -25.47
N VAL A 283 6.65 15.80 -25.22
CA VAL A 283 6.23 16.45 -23.97
C VAL A 283 5.17 17.49 -24.31
N PHE A 284 4.12 17.62 -23.52
CA PHE A 284 3.14 18.69 -23.67
C PHE A 284 2.93 19.42 -22.35
N MET A 285 2.49 20.67 -22.43
CA MET A 285 2.13 21.48 -21.28
C MET A 285 0.84 22.24 -21.59
N VAL A 286 -0.04 22.27 -20.60
CA VAL A 286 -1.31 22.98 -20.64
C VAL A 286 -1.43 23.85 -19.41
N ASN A 287 -1.86 25.08 -19.62
CA ASN A 287 -2.26 26.00 -18.57
C ASN A 287 -3.70 26.44 -18.84
N LEU A 288 -4.61 26.07 -17.95
CA LEU A 288 -5.99 26.54 -17.94
C LEU A 288 -6.14 27.58 -16.83
N THR A 289 -6.57 28.79 -17.21
CA THR A 289 -6.93 29.82 -16.21
C THR A 289 -8.19 29.41 -15.45
N LYS A 290 -8.44 30.00 -14.28
CA LYS A 290 -9.63 29.70 -13.46
C LYS A 290 -10.93 29.72 -14.28
N GLY A 291 -11.84 28.78 -14.02
CA GLY A 291 -13.12 28.68 -14.74
C GLY A 291 -12.99 28.41 -16.24
N SER A 292 -11.90 27.81 -16.70
CA SER A 292 -11.67 27.42 -18.09
C SER A 292 -11.69 25.91 -18.30
N MET A 293 -11.82 25.48 -19.55
CA MET A 293 -11.68 24.10 -19.96
C MET A 293 -10.81 23.97 -21.20
N MET A 294 -10.00 22.92 -21.31
CA MET A 294 -9.68 22.39 -22.64
C MET A 294 -10.94 21.72 -23.17
N GLY A 295 -11.44 22.23 -24.29
CA GLY A 295 -12.71 21.82 -24.88
C GLY A 295 -12.76 20.32 -25.15
N PRO A 296 -13.96 19.71 -25.27
CA PRO A 296 -14.08 18.28 -25.46
C PRO A 296 -13.33 17.83 -26.72
N HIS A 297 -12.36 16.93 -26.57
CA HIS A 297 -11.47 16.51 -27.65
C HIS A 297 -11.00 15.07 -27.48
N TRP A 298 -10.44 14.47 -28.53
CA TRP A 298 -9.71 13.21 -28.42
C TRP A 298 -8.37 13.28 -29.12
N ASN A 299 -7.47 12.41 -28.69
CA ASN A 299 -6.16 12.23 -29.31
C ASN A 299 -6.19 11.07 -30.30
N PRO A 300 -5.87 11.28 -31.59
CA PRO A 300 -5.91 10.20 -32.58
C PRO A 300 -4.69 9.26 -32.49
N HIS A 301 -3.54 9.76 -32.01
CA HIS A 301 -2.27 9.02 -32.06
C HIS A 301 -1.59 8.85 -30.71
N ALA A 302 -1.86 9.71 -29.74
CA ALA A 302 -1.18 9.71 -28.44
C ALA A 302 -2.06 9.21 -27.29
N THR A 303 -1.46 8.41 -26.42
CA THR A 303 -1.83 8.35 -25.01
C THR A 303 -1.15 9.53 -24.30
N GLU A 304 -1.90 10.20 -23.44
CA GLU A 304 -1.41 11.27 -22.58
C GLU A 304 -1.12 10.72 -21.19
N VAL A 305 0.10 10.93 -20.70
CA VAL A 305 0.49 10.65 -19.32
C VAL A 305 0.88 11.96 -18.67
N ALA A 306 -0.02 12.56 -17.89
CA ALA A 306 0.11 13.91 -17.38
C ALA A 306 0.31 13.96 -15.86
N ILE A 307 1.13 14.90 -15.41
CA ILE A 307 1.42 15.21 -14.01
C ILE A 307 0.87 16.62 -13.72
N VAL A 308 0.07 16.75 -12.66
CA VAL A 308 -0.47 18.04 -12.25
C VAL A 308 0.59 18.86 -11.52
N LEU A 309 0.81 20.09 -11.97
CA LEU A 309 1.83 21.00 -11.43
C LEU A 309 1.28 22.04 -10.48
N HIS A 310 0.08 22.51 -10.75
CA HIS A 310 -0.56 23.58 -10.00
C HIS A 310 -2.08 23.44 -10.08
N GLY A 311 -2.72 23.80 -8.98
CA GLY A 311 -4.16 23.71 -8.78
C GLY A 311 -4.74 22.32 -8.74
N GLN A 312 -6.07 22.32 -8.81
CA GLN A 312 -6.93 21.17 -8.93
C GLN A 312 -7.68 21.24 -10.27
N GLY A 313 -7.99 20.09 -10.84
CA GLY A 313 -8.75 19.99 -12.07
C GLY A 313 -9.70 18.80 -12.07
N MET A 314 -10.74 18.93 -12.89
CA MET A 314 -11.68 17.85 -13.18
C MET A 314 -11.47 17.37 -14.61
N ILE A 315 -11.45 16.05 -14.79
CA ILE A 315 -11.30 15.42 -16.09
C ILE A 315 -12.51 14.53 -16.32
N ARG A 316 -13.26 14.82 -17.38
CA ARG A 316 -14.34 13.95 -17.85
C ARG A 316 -13.82 13.16 -19.02
N VAL A 317 -13.87 11.83 -18.95
CA VAL A 317 -13.50 10.93 -20.04
C VAL A 317 -14.70 10.10 -20.47
N VAL A 318 -14.93 10.03 -21.77
CA VAL A 318 -16.02 9.29 -22.39
C VAL A 318 -15.45 8.07 -23.10
N CYS A 319 -16.07 6.92 -22.84
CA CYS A 319 -15.80 5.67 -23.54
C CYS A 319 -16.82 5.51 -24.67
N ALA A 320 -16.34 5.27 -25.89
CA ALA A 320 -17.21 4.91 -26.99
C ALA A 320 -17.64 3.43 -26.83
N SER A 321 -18.87 3.19 -26.37
CA SER A 321 -19.44 1.84 -26.33
C SER A 321 -19.89 1.42 -27.72
N SER A 322 -19.24 0.43 -28.33
CA SER A 322 -19.86 -0.33 -29.42
C SER A 322 -20.93 -1.24 -28.81
N SER A 323 -22.14 -1.21 -29.35
CA SER A 323 -23.36 -1.88 -28.87
C SER A 323 -23.36 -3.42 -28.88
N SER A 324 -22.20 -4.07 -28.82
CA SER A 324 -22.08 -5.52 -28.76
C SER A 324 -21.00 -5.91 -27.75
N LYS A 325 -21.46 -6.46 -26.62
CA LYS A 325 -20.73 -6.82 -25.39
C LYS A 325 -20.45 -5.61 -24.51
N GLU A 326 -20.71 -5.75 -23.21
CA GLU A 326 -20.26 -4.82 -22.17
C GLU A 326 -18.85 -4.35 -22.49
N SER A 327 -18.71 -3.16 -23.05
CA SER A 327 -17.41 -2.55 -23.23
C SER A 327 -16.89 -2.29 -21.82
N GLU A 328 -15.77 -2.92 -21.44
CA GLU A 328 -15.11 -2.79 -20.13
C GLU A 328 -14.76 -1.34 -19.73
N CYS A 329 -14.86 -0.39 -20.67
CA CYS A 329 -14.62 1.03 -20.46
C CYS A 329 -15.90 1.77 -20.08
N LYS A 330 -15.94 2.35 -18.88
CA LYS A 330 -17.03 3.21 -18.39
C LYS A 330 -16.65 4.69 -18.47
N ASN A 331 -17.63 5.55 -18.80
CA ASN A 331 -17.46 7.00 -18.72
C ASN A 331 -17.03 7.38 -17.29
N THR A 332 -15.92 8.07 -17.17
CA THR A 332 -15.26 8.29 -15.88
C THR A 332 -15.11 9.79 -15.62
N ARG A 333 -15.24 10.18 -14.36
CA ARG A 333 -14.87 11.51 -13.86
C ARG A 333 -13.67 11.36 -12.96
N LEU A 334 -12.69 12.24 -13.08
CA LEU A 334 -11.51 12.25 -12.23
C LEU A 334 -11.34 13.63 -11.63
N SER A 335 -11.13 13.69 -10.32
CA SER A 335 -10.61 14.88 -9.66
C SER A 335 -9.13 14.66 -9.43
N VAL A 336 -8.29 15.59 -9.90
CA VAL A 336 -6.83 15.52 -9.80
C VAL A 336 -6.29 16.81 -9.20
N LYS A 337 -5.25 16.71 -8.36
CA LYS A 337 -4.61 17.86 -7.70
C LYS A 337 -3.11 17.83 -7.91
N LYS A 338 -2.42 18.93 -7.58
CA LYS A 338 -0.97 19.05 -7.65
C LYS A 338 -0.23 17.79 -7.16
N GLY A 339 0.58 17.21 -8.04
CA GLY A 339 1.35 15.99 -7.84
C GLY A 339 0.65 14.70 -8.25
N ASP A 340 -0.65 14.71 -8.54
CA ASP A 340 -1.29 13.52 -9.10
C ASP A 340 -0.82 13.29 -10.54
N VAL A 341 -0.79 12.02 -10.94
CA VAL A 341 -0.54 11.59 -12.32
C VAL A 341 -1.83 11.02 -12.88
N PHE A 342 -2.24 11.45 -14.07
CA PHE A 342 -3.37 10.88 -14.78
C PHE A 342 -2.97 10.44 -16.18
N MET A 343 -3.58 9.36 -16.66
CA MET A 343 -3.38 8.85 -18.01
C MET A 343 -4.70 8.79 -18.75
N VAL A 344 -4.72 9.24 -20.01
CA VAL A 344 -5.85 9.07 -20.92
C VAL A 344 -5.38 8.50 -22.25
N GLN A 345 -5.94 7.38 -22.65
CA GLN A 345 -5.58 6.72 -23.91
C GLN A 345 -6.11 7.46 -25.14
N ARG A 346 -5.42 7.27 -26.27
CA ARG A 346 -5.94 7.69 -27.58
C ARG A 346 -7.37 7.22 -27.83
N PHE A 347 -8.09 7.97 -28.65
CA PHE A 347 -9.50 7.74 -29.02
C PHE A 347 -10.54 7.84 -27.90
N HIS A 348 -10.16 8.28 -26.69
CA HIS A 348 -11.12 8.57 -25.63
C HIS A 348 -11.38 10.07 -25.60
N PRO A 349 -12.60 10.53 -25.96
CA PRO A 349 -12.98 11.91 -25.79
C PRO A 349 -12.85 12.33 -24.34
N MET A 350 -12.25 13.50 -24.11
CA MET A 350 -12.09 14.06 -22.79
C MET A 350 -12.27 15.57 -22.78
N ALA A 351 -12.63 16.07 -21.61
CA ALA A 351 -12.60 17.48 -21.27
C ALA A 351 -11.83 17.64 -19.96
N GLN A 352 -10.93 18.61 -19.91
CA GLN A 352 -10.10 18.92 -18.76
C GLN A 352 -10.48 20.32 -18.29
N MET A 353 -10.85 20.47 -17.02
CA MET A 353 -11.52 21.65 -16.49
C MET A 353 -10.79 22.16 -15.25
N SER A 354 -10.57 23.46 -15.18
CA SER A 354 -10.14 24.15 -13.95
C SER A 354 -11.36 24.57 -13.13
N TYR A 355 -11.19 24.64 -11.82
CA TYR A 355 -12.17 25.23 -10.91
C TYR A 355 -12.21 26.76 -11.01
N ASN A 356 -13.24 27.38 -10.45
CA ASN A 356 -13.37 28.84 -10.41
C ASN A 356 -12.35 29.52 -9.46
N ASN A 357 -11.80 28.77 -8.51
CA ASN A 357 -10.94 29.29 -7.45
C ASN A 357 -9.44 29.30 -7.81
N GLU A 358 -8.98 28.45 -8.74
CA GLU A 358 -7.56 28.28 -9.05
C GLU A 358 -7.34 27.87 -10.51
N SER A 359 -6.16 28.17 -11.05
CA SER A 359 -5.76 27.73 -12.40
C SER A 359 -5.29 26.28 -12.37
N PHE A 360 -5.54 25.53 -13.43
CA PHE A 360 -5.13 24.13 -13.56
C PHE A 360 -3.98 24.01 -14.56
N VAL A 361 -2.80 23.67 -14.06
CA VAL A 361 -1.58 23.53 -14.90
C VAL A 361 -1.05 22.12 -14.77
N PHE A 362 -0.83 21.48 -15.91
CA PHE A 362 -0.24 20.14 -15.99
C PHE A 362 0.71 20.08 -17.18
N MET A 363 1.73 19.23 -17.05
CA MET A 363 2.49 18.75 -18.20
C MET A 363 2.23 17.27 -18.38
N GLY A 364 2.56 16.73 -19.54
CA GLY A 364 2.60 15.29 -19.70
C GLY A 364 3.54 14.82 -20.77
N PHE A 365 3.68 13.50 -20.82
CA PHE A 365 4.37 12.76 -21.86
C PHE A 365 3.33 12.23 -22.83
N SER A 366 3.55 12.47 -24.12
CA SER A 366 2.70 12.02 -25.22
C SER A 366 3.38 10.85 -25.89
N THR A 367 2.71 9.71 -26.03
CA THR A 367 3.28 8.51 -26.68
C THR A 367 3.33 8.59 -28.21
N ALA A 368 3.15 9.78 -28.77
CA ALA A 368 3.22 9.99 -30.21
C ALA A 368 4.62 10.48 -30.63
N PRO A 369 5.27 9.84 -31.62
CA PRO A 369 6.59 10.23 -32.12
C PRO A 369 6.61 11.54 -32.94
N GLY A 370 5.49 12.25 -33.00
CA GLY A 370 5.26 13.44 -33.81
C GLY A 370 4.06 14.24 -33.30
N ARG A 371 3.62 15.24 -34.07
CA ARG A 371 2.45 16.04 -33.69
C ARG A 371 1.19 15.17 -33.68
N ASN A 372 0.52 15.11 -32.53
CA ASN A 372 -0.68 14.30 -32.31
C ASN A 372 -1.97 14.99 -32.81
N TYR A 373 -1.99 16.31 -33.00
CA TYR A 373 -3.15 17.09 -33.48
C TYR A 373 -4.49 16.68 -32.83
N PRO A 374 -4.74 17.07 -31.57
CA PRO A 374 -6.00 16.79 -30.89
C PRO A 374 -7.21 17.25 -31.71
N GLN A 375 -8.27 16.44 -31.74
CA GLN A 375 -9.49 16.71 -32.50
C GLN A 375 -10.60 17.18 -31.56
N PHE A 376 -11.11 18.39 -31.78
CA PHE A 376 -12.08 19.02 -30.88
C PHE A 376 -13.52 18.85 -31.37
N PHE A 377 -14.47 18.70 -30.46
CA PHE A 377 -15.91 18.71 -30.74
C PHE A 377 -16.54 20.11 -30.69
N ALA A 378 -15.90 21.06 -30.01
CA ALA A 378 -16.44 22.41 -29.79
C ALA A 378 -15.46 23.52 -30.22
N GLY A 379 -16.01 24.70 -30.49
CA GLY A 379 -15.28 25.88 -30.94
C GLY A 379 -15.02 25.94 -32.44
N ARG A 380 -14.34 27.02 -32.90
CA ARG A 380 -14.09 27.25 -34.33
C ARG A 380 -13.19 26.19 -34.97
N SER A 381 -12.35 25.54 -34.17
CA SER A 381 -11.47 24.44 -34.62
C SER A 381 -12.12 23.05 -34.47
N SER A 382 -13.43 22.99 -34.24
CA SER A 382 -14.16 21.72 -34.09
C SER A 382 -14.20 20.93 -35.40
N VAL A 383 -14.08 19.59 -35.31
CA VAL A 383 -14.30 18.68 -36.45
C VAL A 383 -15.71 18.81 -37.03
N LEU A 384 -16.68 19.25 -36.22
CA LEU A 384 -18.06 19.46 -36.68
C LEU A 384 -18.14 20.62 -37.67
N GLN A 385 -17.21 21.59 -37.61
CA GLN A 385 -17.11 22.69 -38.59
C GLN A 385 -16.72 22.18 -39.99
N ALA A 386 -16.04 21.02 -40.07
CA ALA A 386 -15.67 20.40 -41.33
C ALA A 386 -16.77 19.49 -41.91
N ILE A 387 -17.81 19.15 -41.12
CA ILE A 387 -18.93 18.33 -41.57
C ILE A 387 -20.05 19.24 -42.07
N GLY A 388 -20.65 18.89 -43.21
CA GLY A 388 -21.76 19.66 -43.79
C GLY A 388 -22.95 19.75 -42.83
N ARG A 389 -23.56 20.94 -42.72
CA ARG A 389 -24.70 21.22 -41.81
C ARG A 389 -25.85 20.21 -41.98
N GLU A 390 -26.17 19.85 -43.22
CA GLU A 390 -27.22 18.87 -43.54
C GLU A 390 -26.88 17.47 -43.00
N VAL A 391 -25.61 17.05 -43.10
CA VAL A 391 -25.14 15.76 -42.57
C VAL A 391 -25.22 15.74 -41.05
N LEU A 392 -24.84 16.84 -40.38
CA LEU A 392 -24.99 16.97 -38.93
C LEU A 392 -26.46 16.97 -38.50
N SER A 393 -27.34 17.66 -39.26
CA SER A 393 -28.78 17.69 -39.00
C SER A 393 -29.38 16.28 -39.04
N VAL A 394 -29.02 15.49 -40.05
CA VAL A 394 -29.43 14.08 -40.16
C VAL A 394 -28.79 13.23 -39.05
N SER A 395 -27.50 13.43 -38.76
CA SER A 395 -26.76 12.64 -37.77
C SER A 395 -27.27 12.84 -36.34
N PHE A 396 -27.62 14.07 -35.98
CA PHE A 396 -28.17 14.42 -34.67
C PHE A 396 -29.70 14.33 -34.62
N ASN A 397 -30.35 14.10 -35.76
CA ASN A 397 -31.81 14.11 -35.91
C ASN A 397 -32.45 15.42 -35.38
N VAL A 398 -31.88 16.57 -35.79
CA VAL A 398 -32.35 17.91 -35.39
C VAL A 398 -32.45 18.83 -36.61
N PRO A 399 -33.27 19.89 -36.58
CA PRO A 399 -33.34 20.86 -37.67
C PRO A 399 -32.00 21.55 -37.96
N ASN A 400 -31.76 21.93 -39.21
CA ASN A 400 -30.56 22.70 -39.61
C ASN A 400 -30.37 23.97 -38.77
N THR A 401 -31.45 24.68 -38.41
CA THR A 401 -31.38 25.88 -37.57
C THR A 401 -30.78 25.61 -36.19
N THR A 402 -31.01 24.42 -35.63
CA THR A 402 -30.39 23.99 -34.36
C THR A 402 -28.89 23.74 -34.54
N VAL A 403 -28.49 23.09 -35.64
CA VAL A 403 -27.08 22.86 -35.98
C VAL A 403 -26.35 24.18 -36.20
N GLU A 404 -26.94 25.12 -36.94
CA GLU A 404 -26.37 26.44 -37.18
C GLU A 404 -26.12 27.19 -35.87
N LYS A 405 -27.13 27.22 -34.99
CA LYS A 405 -27.00 27.82 -33.67
C LYS A 405 -25.91 27.15 -32.83
N LEU A 406 -25.83 25.81 -32.85
CA LEU A 406 -24.78 25.06 -32.15
C LEU A 406 -23.37 25.44 -32.65
N MET A 407 -23.19 25.58 -33.96
CA MET A 407 -21.89 25.85 -34.58
C MET A 407 -21.42 27.30 -34.44
N GLU A 408 -22.33 28.26 -34.32
CA GLU A 408 -22.01 29.69 -34.31
C GLU A 408 -21.85 30.29 -32.90
N THR A 409 -22.33 29.61 -31.86
CA THR A 409 -22.37 30.16 -30.49
C THR A 409 -20.99 30.22 -29.82
N GLN A 410 -20.13 29.22 -30.02
CA GLN A 410 -18.80 29.18 -29.41
C GLN A 410 -17.75 29.78 -30.37
N THR A 411 -17.23 30.94 -30.02
CA THR A 411 -16.27 31.69 -30.86
C THR A 411 -14.81 31.40 -30.54
N ASP A 412 -14.53 30.86 -29.36
CA ASP A 412 -13.18 30.39 -29.00
C ASP A 412 -12.83 29.07 -29.70
N SER A 413 -11.58 28.65 -29.57
CA SER A 413 -11.07 27.37 -30.06
C SER A 413 -10.22 26.72 -28.98
N VAL A 414 -10.13 25.39 -28.96
CA VAL A 414 -9.22 24.60 -28.10
C VAL A 414 -9.47 24.78 -26.59
N ILE A 415 -9.19 25.96 -26.02
CA ILE A 415 -9.43 26.30 -24.61
C ILE A 415 -10.58 27.30 -24.53
N LEU A 416 -11.61 26.94 -23.78
CA LEU A 416 -12.90 27.65 -23.72
C LEU A 416 -13.17 28.13 -22.29
N GLU A 417 -13.93 29.22 -22.14
CA GLU A 417 -14.52 29.58 -20.85
C GLU A 417 -15.54 28.51 -20.43
N CYS A 418 -15.47 28.07 -19.17
CA CYS A 418 -16.35 27.07 -18.58
C CYS A 418 -16.51 27.30 -17.07
N THR A 419 -17.12 28.42 -16.71
CA THR A 419 -17.39 28.78 -15.32
C THR A 419 -18.25 27.71 -14.65
N SER A 420 -17.79 27.22 -13.49
CA SER A 420 -18.47 26.20 -12.66
C SER A 420 -18.56 24.79 -13.26
N CYS A 421 -17.94 24.51 -14.41
CA CYS A 421 -18.02 23.19 -15.04
C CYS A 421 -17.32 22.10 -14.23
N ALA A 422 -16.17 22.42 -13.61
CA ALA A 422 -15.46 21.48 -12.75
C ALA A 422 -16.29 21.17 -11.48
N GLU A 423 -16.87 22.19 -10.86
CA GLU A 423 -17.71 22.08 -9.67
C GLU A 423 -18.94 21.21 -9.94
N GLU A 424 -19.57 21.38 -11.10
CA GLU A 424 -20.71 20.57 -11.52
C GLU A 424 -20.32 19.10 -11.77
N GLU A 425 -19.20 18.86 -12.46
CA GLU A 425 -18.69 17.50 -12.66
C GLU A 425 -18.27 16.84 -11.34
N GLU A 426 -17.75 17.60 -10.37
CA GLU A 426 -17.45 17.10 -9.03
C GLU A 426 -18.73 16.75 -8.26
N ARG A 427 -19.77 17.59 -8.33
CA ARG A 427 -21.07 17.32 -7.71
C ARG A 427 -21.67 16.01 -8.26
N LEU A 428 -21.69 15.86 -9.59
CA LEU A 428 -22.17 14.64 -10.24
C LEU A 428 -21.32 13.41 -9.88
N MET A 429 -20.01 13.56 -9.75
CA MET A 429 -19.13 12.47 -9.27
C MET A 429 -19.49 12.05 -7.85
N LYS A 430 -19.69 13.00 -6.92
CA LYS A 430 -20.06 12.69 -5.53
C LYS A 430 -21.41 11.96 -5.45
N GLU A 431 -22.41 12.42 -6.21
CA GLU A 431 -23.70 11.75 -6.30
C GLU A 431 -23.60 10.32 -6.87
N GLU A 432 -22.72 10.10 -7.85
CA GLU A 432 -22.46 8.76 -8.40
C GLU A 432 -21.82 7.83 -7.37
N ILE A 433 -20.85 8.34 -6.59
CA ILE A 433 -20.20 7.59 -5.50
C ILE A 433 -21.20 7.25 -4.39
N GLU A 434 -22.06 8.19 -3.99
CA GLU A 434 -23.09 7.96 -2.96
C GLU A 434 -24.08 6.88 -3.40
N ARG A 435 -24.61 6.97 -4.63
CA ARG A 435 -25.50 5.93 -5.18
C ARG A 435 -24.84 4.56 -5.27
N GLU A 436 -23.55 4.50 -5.58
CA GLU A 436 -22.81 3.24 -5.59
C GLU A 436 -22.62 2.65 -4.18
N LYS A 437 -22.37 3.51 -3.18
CA LYS A 437 -22.29 3.09 -1.78
C LYS A 437 -23.62 2.53 -1.29
N GLU A 438 -24.72 3.26 -1.52
CA GLU A 438 -26.08 2.80 -1.17
C GLU A 438 -26.38 1.44 -1.80
N ARG A 439 -26.08 1.25 -3.09
CA ARG A 439 -26.28 -0.03 -3.77
C ARG A 439 -25.42 -1.17 -3.17
N ARG A 440 -24.19 -0.88 -2.75
CA ARG A 440 -23.32 -1.88 -2.10
C ARG A 440 -23.82 -2.25 -0.71
N GLU A 441 -24.30 -1.28 0.06
CA GLU A 441 -24.91 -1.50 1.37
C GLU A 441 -26.20 -2.33 1.25
N GLU A 442 -27.07 -2.03 0.28
CA GLU A 442 -28.26 -2.83 -0.02
C GLU A 442 -27.91 -4.27 -0.46
N GLU A 443 -26.86 -4.44 -1.27
CA GLU A 443 -26.39 -5.77 -1.69
C GLU A 443 -25.81 -6.57 -0.51
N GLU A 444 -25.02 -5.93 0.35
CA GLU A 444 -24.48 -6.55 1.56
C GLU A 444 -25.60 -6.91 2.54
N GLU A 445 -26.61 -6.05 2.71
CA GLU A 445 -27.78 -6.35 3.54
C GLU A 445 -28.58 -7.53 2.97
N ARG A 446 -28.76 -7.58 1.64
CA ARG A 446 -29.42 -8.72 0.98
C ARG A 446 -28.65 -10.02 1.22
N ARG A 447 -27.31 -10.01 1.07
CA ARG A 447 -26.46 -11.18 1.35
C ARG A 447 -26.56 -11.62 2.81
N ARG A 448 -26.56 -10.69 3.77
CA ARG A 448 -26.73 -11.01 5.20
C ARG A 448 -28.09 -11.63 5.49
N ARG A 449 -29.18 -11.15 4.85
CA ARG A 449 -30.52 -11.73 4.99
C ARG A 449 -30.59 -13.14 4.39
N GLU A 450 -29.97 -13.36 3.24
CA GLU A 450 -29.86 -14.67 2.61
C GLU A 450 -29.07 -15.65 3.49
N GLU A 451 -27.91 -15.25 4.02
CA GLU A 451 -27.11 -16.04 4.96
C GLU A 451 -27.85 -16.35 6.27
N GLU A 452 -28.62 -15.40 6.82
CA GLU A 452 -29.45 -15.64 8.01
C GLU A 452 -30.59 -16.63 7.72
N GLU A 453 -31.25 -16.52 6.56
CA GLU A 453 -32.28 -17.48 6.15
C GLU A 453 -31.71 -18.88 5.95
N GLU A 454 -30.53 -19.01 5.35
CA GLU A 454 -29.83 -20.29 5.21
C GLU A 454 -29.44 -20.87 6.58
N ARG A 455 -28.91 -20.05 7.50
CA ARG A 455 -28.61 -20.48 8.88
C ARG A 455 -29.85 -20.97 9.60
N ARG A 456 -30.99 -20.28 9.46
CA ARG A 456 -32.27 -20.69 10.07
C ARG A 456 -32.77 -22.01 9.48
N LYS A 457 -32.66 -22.21 8.16
CA LYS A 457 -33.01 -23.48 7.52
C LYS A 457 -32.11 -24.63 7.99
N ALA A 458 -30.80 -24.41 8.07
CA ALA A 458 -29.85 -25.40 8.56
C ALA A 458 -30.07 -25.75 10.04
N GLU A 459 -30.41 -24.77 10.89
CA GLU A 459 -30.77 -25.03 12.29
C GLU A 459 -32.07 -25.82 12.41
N GLU A 460 -33.07 -25.52 11.57
CA GLU A 460 -34.32 -26.29 11.54
C GLU A 460 -34.11 -27.73 11.03
N GLU A 461 -33.26 -27.95 10.03
CA GLU A 461 -32.89 -29.28 9.56
C GLU A 461 -32.12 -30.05 10.63
N ARG A 462 -31.14 -29.43 11.29
CA ARG A 462 -30.43 -30.06 12.41
C ARG A 462 -31.36 -30.45 13.55
N ARG A 463 -32.34 -29.62 13.89
CA ARG A 463 -33.31 -29.96 14.92
C ARG A 463 -34.17 -31.16 14.51
N LYS A 464 -34.55 -31.27 13.24
CA LYS A 464 -35.28 -32.45 12.72
C LYS A 464 -34.42 -33.71 12.75
N GLU A 465 -33.14 -33.61 12.40
CA GLU A 465 -32.19 -34.74 12.49
C GLU A 465 -31.98 -35.18 13.94
N GLU A 466 -31.81 -34.24 14.87
CA GLU A 466 -31.68 -34.51 16.31
C GLU A 466 -32.95 -35.17 16.87
N GLU A 467 -34.15 -34.66 16.53
CA GLU A 467 -35.44 -35.28 16.89
C GLU A 467 -35.61 -36.71 16.30
N GLU A 468 -35.15 -36.94 15.06
CA GLU A 468 -35.20 -38.27 14.43
C GLU A 468 -34.19 -39.24 15.07
N GLU A 469 -33.00 -38.78 15.45
CA GLU A 469 -32.00 -39.57 16.16
C GLU A 469 -32.46 -39.95 17.57
N GLU A 470 -33.08 -39.02 18.31
CA GLU A 470 -33.68 -39.31 19.62
C GLU A 470 -34.77 -40.37 19.50
N ARG A 471 -35.69 -40.24 18.53
CA ARG A 471 -36.71 -41.28 18.29
C ARG A 471 -36.10 -42.64 17.97
N ARG A 472 -35.00 -42.70 17.22
CA ARG A 472 -34.30 -43.95 16.91
C ARG A 472 -33.64 -44.56 18.16
N LYS A 473 -33.06 -43.74 19.03
CA LYS A 473 -32.50 -44.19 20.31
C LYS A 473 -33.56 -44.72 21.25
N GLU A 474 -34.70 -44.03 21.38
CA GLU A 474 -35.84 -44.53 22.15
C GLU A 474 -36.33 -45.88 21.61
N GLU A 475 -36.47 -46.03 20.28
CA GLU A 475 -36.85 -47.30 19.64
C GLU A 475 -35.82 -48.42 19.91
N GLU A 476 -34.51 -48.12 19.87
CA GLU A 476 -33.43 -49.07 20.18
C GLU A 476 -33.38 -49.46 21.68
N GLU A 477 -33.56 -48.50 22.59
CA GLU A 477 -33.64 -48.74 24.04
C GLU A 477 -34.85 -49.62 24.40
N GLU A 478 -36.03 -49.34 23.83
CA GLU A 478 -37.21 -50.19 24.00
C GLU A 478 -36.96 -51.62 23.48
N GLU A 479 -36.24 -51.78 22.37
CA GLU A 479 -35.88 -53.11 21.84
C GLU A 479 -34.89 -53.85 22.75
N GLU A 480 -33.90 -53.13 23.31
CA GLU A 480 -32.93 -53.69 24.24
C GLU A 480 -33.55 -54.08 25.58
N GLU A 481 -34.43 -53.25 26.16
CA GLU A 481 -35.20 -53.61 27.36
C GLU A 481 -36.04 -54.88 27.12
N ARG A 482 -36.67 -54.99 25.95
CA ARG A 482 -37.42 -56.19 25.58
C ARG A 482 -36.53 -57.42 25.42
N ARG A 483 -35.26 -57.25 25.02
CA ARG A 483 -34.27 -58.35 24.96
C ARG A 483 -33.83 -58.76 26.36
N GLN A 484 -33.46 -57.80 27.20
CA GLN A 484 -33.06 -58.04 28.59
C GLN A 484 -34.18 -58.68 29.41
N GLY A 485 -35.43 -58.25 29.23
CA GLY A 485 -36.58 -58.88 29.88
C GLY A 485 -36.75 -60.35 29.52
N ARG A 486 -36.47 -60.74 28.26
CA ARG A 486 -36.49 -62.16 27.85
C ARG A 486 -35.33 -62.95 28.47
N GLU A 487 -34.14 -62.36 28.51
CA GLU A 487 -32.94 -62.99 29.10
C GLU A 487 -33.08 -63.18 30.62
N GLU A 488 -33.63 -62.20 31.33
CA GLU A 488 -33.86 -62.28 32.78
C GLU A 488 -34.92 -63.35 33.12
N GLU A 489 -35.98 -63.45 32.32
CA GLU A 489 -37.00 -64.50 32.46
C GLU A 489 -36.39 -65.89 32.26
N GLU A 490 -35.54 -66.07 31.24
CA GLU A 490 -34.79 -67.31 31.03
C GLU A 490 -33.84 -67.63 32.20
N TRP A 491 -33.13 -66.63 32.71
CA TRP A 491 -32.20 -66.81 33.83
C TRP A 491 -32.92 -67.23 35.12
N ARG A 492 -34.05 -66.57 35.46
CA ARG A 492 -34.87 -66.95 36.63
C ARG A 492 -35.36 -68.38 36.53
N ARG A 493 -35.75 -68.82 35.31
CA ARG A 493 -36.17 -70.18 35.07
C ARG A 493 -35.03 -71.18 35.32
N ARG A 494 -33.83 -70.93 34.79
CA ARG A 494 -32.65 -71.77 35.02
C ARG A 494 -32.28 -71.86 36.50
N ARG A 495 -32.25 -70.72 37.21
CA ARG A 495 -31.93 -70.68 38.64
C ARG A 495 -32.96 -71.41 39.51
N SER A 496 -34.24 -71.34 39.16
CA SER A 496 -35.28 -72.12 39.83
C SER A 496 -35.14 -73.63 39.58
N GLU A 497 -34.74 -74.04 38.37
CA GLU A 497 -34.43 -75.43 38.06
C GLU A 497 -33.19 -75.93 38.79
N GLU A 498 -32.15 -75.10 38.91
CA GLU A 498 -30.91 -75.40 39.63
C GLU A 498 -31.13 -75.53 41.14
N ALA A 499 -31.83 -74.58 41.76
CA ALA A 499 -32.19 -74.65 43.18
C ALA A 499 -33.00 -75.91 43.53
N LYS A 500 -33.88 -76.37 42.62
CA LYS A 500 -34.61 -77.63 42.80
C LYS A 500 -33.69 -78.85 42.77
N ARG A 501 -32.64 -78.83 41.94
CA ARG A 501 -31.64 -79.91 41.88
C ARG A 501 -30.81 -79.94 43.14
N GLU A 502 -30.35 -78.77 43.61
CA GLU A 502 -29.59 -78.65 44.86
C GLU A 502 -30.40 -79.12 46.07
N GLU A 503 -31.69 -78.76 46.16
CA GLU A 503 -32.57 -79.23 47.24
C GLU A 503 -32.79 -80.75 47.21
N GLU A 504 -32.94 -81.35 46.02
CA GLU A 504 -33.01 -82.81 45.88
C GLU A 504 -31.70 -83.50 46.28
N GLU A 505 -30.56 -82.91 45.92
CA GLU A 505 -29.24 -83.46 46.24
C GLU A 505 -28.94 -83.36 47.75
N ALA A 506 -29.28 -82.25 48.38
CA ALA A 506 -29.18 -82.08 49.84
C ALA A 506 -30.02 -83.12 50.60
N LYS A 507 -31.27 -83.37 50.16
CA LYS A 507 -32.11 -84.42 50.76
C LYS A 507 -31.53 -85.83 50.58
N ARG A 508 -30.85 -86.09 49.45
CA ARG A 508 -30.15 -87.37 49.25
C ARG A 508 -28.96 -87.53 50.18
N GLN A 509 -28.18 -86.47 50.37
CA GLN A 509 -27.02 -86.48 51.27
C GLN A 509 -27.42 -86.63 52.73
N GLU A 510 -28.49 -85.96 53.17
CA GLU A 510 -29.03 -86.10 54.52
C GLU A 510 -29.53 -87.54 54.78
N ALA A 511 -30.23 -88.14 53.81
CA ALA A 511 -30.67 -89.53 53.88
C ALA A 511 -29.50 -90.53 53.88
N GLU A 512 -28.41 -90.24 53.16
CA GLU A 512 -27.20 -91.07 53.18
C GLU A 512 -26.47 -90.97 54.52
N MET A 513 -26.38 -89.78 55.10
CA MET A 513 -25.81 -89.55 56.44
C MET A 513 -26.60 -90.29 57.52
N GLU A 514 -27.93 -90.26 57.48
CA GLU A 514 -28.77 -91.00 58.43
C GLU A 514 -28.60 -92.53 58.26
N ARG A 515 -28.40 -93.02 57.03
CA ARG A 515 -28.08 -94.44 56.77
C ARG A 515 -26.72 -94.84 57.35
N ARG A 516 -25.69 -94.01 57.17
CA ARG A 516 -24.35 -94.24 57.72
C ARG A 516 -24.35 -94.24 59.26
N GLN A 517 -25.17 -93.38 59.89
CA GLN A 517 -25.37 -93.39 61.35
C GLN A 517 -26.02 -94.69 61.86
N ARG A 518 -27.04 -95.22 61.15
CA ARG A 518 -27.65 -96.52 61.52
C ARG A 518 -26.71 -97.70 61.33
N GLU A 519 -25.86 -97.69 60.30
CA GLU A 519 -24.87 -98.74 60.06
C GLU A 519 -23.71 -98.72 61.07
N ALA A 520 -23.29 -97.54 61.53
CA ALA A 520 -22.27 -97.40 62.58
C ALA A 520 -22.76 -97.86 63.96
N ALA A 521 -24.03 -97.62 64.31
CA ALA A 521 -24.61 -98.06 65.58
C ALA A 521 -24.79 -99.59 65.70
N ALA A 522 -24.84 -100.32 64.57
CA ALA A 522 -24.99 -101.78 64.55
C ALA A 522 -23.65 -102.54 64.73
N ARG A 523 -22.50 -101.88 64.53
CA ARG A 523 -21.16 -102.50 64.63
C ARG A 523 -20.45 -101.97 65.87
N GLY A 524 -20.71 -102.63 67.00
CA GLY A 524 -20.11 -102.30 68.29
C GLY A 524 -18.57 -102.25 68.26
N GLY A 525 -18.04 -101.06 68.54
CA GLY A 525 -16.63 -100.71 68.71
C GLY A 525 -16.46 -99.24 68.29
N GLY A 526 -16.28 -98.25 69.15
CA GLY A 526 -15.41 -98.20 70.32
C GLY A 526 -14.32 -97.18 70.07
N ARG A 527 -14.56 -95.92 70.48
CA ARG A 527 -13.55 -94.91 70.89
C ARG A 527 -12.50 -94.41 69.88
N SER A 528 -12.57 -94.76 68.60
CA SER A 528 -11.69 -94.21 67.53
C SER A 528 -12.36 -93.18 66.63
N VAL A 529 -13.69 -93.20 66.49
CA VAL A 529 -14.45 -92.32 65.56
C VAL A 529 -14.69 -90.92 66.14
N ILE A 530 -14.69 -90.79 67.47
CA ILE A 530 -14.91 -89.50 68.16
C ILE A 530 -13.69 -88.57 67.97
N LYS A 531 -12.49 -89.14 67.80
CA LYS A 531 -11.26 -88.36 67.66
C LYS A 531 -11.05 -87.80 66.25
N GLU A 532 -11.47 -88.54 65.22
CA GLU A 532 -11.51 -88.03 63.83
C GLU A 532 -12.66 -87.01 63.65
N TRP A 533 -13.79 -87.17 64.34
CA TRP A 533 -14.89 -86.19 64.32
C TRP A 533 -14.51 -84.85 64.98
N GLU A 534 -13.76 -84.85 66.08
CA GLU A 534 -13.29 -83.62 66.72
C GLU A 534 -12.27 -82.87 65.84
N GLU A 535 -11.42 -83.58 65.08
CA GLU A 535 -10.44 -82.95 64.17
C GLU A 535 -11.10 -82.38 62.90
N GLU A 536 -12.11 -83.05 62.33
CA GLU A 536 -12.85 -82.57 61.13
C GLU A 536 -13.80 -81.40 61.45
N GLU A 537 -14.38 -81.35 62.66
CA GLU A 537 -15.20 -80.21 63.11
C GLU A 537 -14.35 -78.99 63.50
N GLU A 538 -13.11 -79.21 63.97
CA GLU A 538 -12.15 -78.13 64.25
C GLU A 538 -11.58 -77.50 62.96
N GLU A 539 -11.33 -78.28 61.90
CA GLU A 539 -10.94 -77.72 60.60
C GLU A 539 -12.08 -76.93 59.95
N ARG A 540 -13.32 -77.43 60.00
CA ARG A 540 -14.47 -76.69 59.48
C ARG A 540 -14.73 -75.36 60.20
N ARG A 541 -14.49 -75.31 61.51
CA ARG A 541 -14.53 -74.04 62.27
C ARG A 541 -13.42 -73.08 61.87
N LYS A 542 -12.24 -73.58 61.49
CA LYS A 542 -11.13 -72.74 61.02
C LYS A 542 -11.39 -72.17 59.63
N GLU A 543 -11.97 -72.96 58.72
CA GLU A 543 -12.38 -72.46 57.39
C GLU A 543 -13.54 -71.44 57.49
N GLU A 544 -14.55 -71.68 58.34
CA GLU A 544 -15.62 -70.69 58.57
C GLU A 544 -15.10 -69.40 59.24
N GLU A 545 -14.14 -69.50 60.17
CA GLU A 545 -13.47 -68.33 60.78
C GLU A 545 -12.59 -67.57 59.76
N GLU A 546 -11.90 -68.26 58.83
CA GLU A 546 -11.13 -67.62 57.74
C GLU A 546 -12.04 -66.93 56.71
N GLU A 547 -13.15 -67.55 56.30
CA GLU A 547 -14.12 -66.93 55.38
C GLU A 547 -14.83 -65.73 56.02
N GLU A 548 -15.15 -65.81 57.33
CA GLU A 548 -15.72 -64.67 58.06
C GLU A 548 -14.70 -63.53 58.21
N GLU A 549 -13.41 -63.86 58.39
CA GLU A 549 -12.32 -62.89 58.45
C GLU A 549 -12.06 -62.23 57.09
N GLU A 550 -12.10 -62.96 55.97
CA GLU A 550 -12.02 -62.38 54.62
C GLU A 550 -13.24 -61.48 54.30
N ARG A 551 -14.46 -61.88 54.71
CA ARG A 551 -15.66 -61.03 54.54
C ARG A 551 -15.65 -59.80 55.45
N ARG A 552 -14.91 -59.84 56.57
CA ARG A 552 -14.67 -58.67 57.43
C ARG A 552 -13.63 -57.74 56.78
N GLN A 553 -12.54 -58.30 56.26
CA GLN A 553 -11.51 -57.54 55.54
C GLN A 553 -12.06 -56.86 54.27
N GLY A 554 -12.90 -57.55 53.49
CA GLY A 554 -13.56 -56.96 52.33
C GLY A 554 -14.50 -55.79 52.66
N ARG A 555 -15.24 -55.88 53.78
CA ARG A 555 -16.10 -54.77 54.26
C ARG A 555 -15.28 -53.59 54.80
N GLU A 556 -14.18 -53.86 55.49
CA GLU A 556 -13.27 -52.82 55.97
C GLU A 556 -12.53 -52.12 54.81
N GLU A 557 -12.16 -52.86 53.75
CA GLU A 557 -11.53 -52.28 52.56
C GLU A 557 -12.52 -51.42 51.74
N GLU A 558 -13.78 -51.82 51.64
CA GLU A 558 -14.83 -51.05 50.96
C GLU A 558 -15.20 -49.78 51.75
N GLU A 559 -15.30 -49.86 53.08
CA GLU A 559 -15.45 -48.68 53.94
C GLU A 559 -14.24 -47.75 53.83
N TRP A 560 -13.02 -48.29 53.79
CA TRP A 560 -11.80 -47.50 53.63
C TRP A 560 -11.78 -46.75 52.28
N ARG A 561 -12.15 -47.43 51.18
CA ARG A 561 -12.26 -46.79 49.85
C ARG A 561 -13.34 -45.70 49.82
N ARG A 562 -14.47 -45.92 50.48
CA ARG A 562 -15.54 -44.91 50.57
C ARG A 562 -15.09 -43.70 51.39
N ARG A 563 -14.45 -43.90 52.55
CA ARG A 563 -13.91 -42.80 53.36
C ARG A 563 -12.86 -42.00 52.60
N ARG A 564 -11.96 -42.67 51.87
CA ARG A 564 -10.94 -42.01 51.03
C ARG A 564 -11.54 -41.22 49.86
N SER A 565 -12.65 -41.70 49.28
CA SER A 565 -13.42 -40.98 48.25
C SER A 565 -14.16 -39.75 48.82
N GLU A 566 -14.76 -39.88 50.01
CA GLU A 566 -15.40 -38.76 50.71
C GLU A 566 -14.38 -37.71 51.20
N GLU A 567 -13.19 -38.13 51.63
CA GLU A 567 -12.09 -37.25 52.01
C GLU A 567 -11.52 -36.51 50.80
N ALA A 568 -11.31 -37.21 49.67
CA ALA A 568 -10.90 -36.57 48.41
C ALA A 568 -11.93 -35.53 47.91
N LYS A 569 -13.23 -35.80 48.06
CA LYS A 569 -14.29 -34.83 47.74
C LYS A 569 -14.27 -33.61 48.65
N ARG A 570 -13.97 -33.78 49.94
CA ARG A 570 -13.83 -32.66 50.89
C ARG A 570 -12.60 -31.80 50.58
N GLU A 571 -11.48 -32.44 50.25
CA GLU A 571 -10.27 -31.73 49.81
C GLU A 571 -10.50 -30.97 48.50
N GLU A 572 -11.25 -31.55 47.55
CA GLU A 572 -11.62 -30.88 46.30
C GLU A 572 -12.58 -29.70 46.51
N GLU A 573 -13.58 -29.82 47.40
CA GLU A 573 -14.45 -28.70 47.78
C GLU A 573 -13.68 -27.59 48.51
N GLU A 574 -12.73 -27.95 49.37
CA GLU A 574 -11.90 -26.98 50.09
C GLU A 574 -10.96 -26.25 49.12
N ALA A 575 -10.37 -26.95 48.14
CA ALA A 575 -9.57 -26.35 47.08
C ALA A 575 -10.40 -25.38 46.22
N LYS A 576 -11.64 -25.75 45.84
CA LYS A 576 -12.55 -24.86 45.09
C LYS A 576 -12.95 -23.62 45.90
N ARG A 577 -13.13 -23.75 47.21
CA ARG A 577 -13.40 -22.61 48.10
C ARG A 577 -12.20 -21.67 48.19
N GLN A 578 -11.00 -22.21 48.32
CA GLN A 578 -9.76 -21.42 48.35
C GLN A 578 -9.53 -20.70 47.01
N GLU A 579 -9.79 -21.36 45.89
CA GLU A 579 -9.69 -20.77 44.55
C GLU A 579 -10.70 -19.63 44.36
N ALA A 580 -11.96 -19.83 44.76
CA ALA A 580 -12.98 -18.79 44.72
C ALA A 580 -12.66 -17.59 45.63
N GLU A 581 -12.06 -17.82 46.80
CA GLU A 581 -11.61 -16.73 47.68
C GLU A 581 -10.44 -15.95 47.05
N MET A 582 -9.49 -16.65 46.42
CA MET A 582 -8.40 -16.05 45.65
C MET A 582 -8.93 -15.18 44.52
N GLU A 583 -9.91 -15.67 43.76
CA GLU A 583 -10.50 -14.90 42.66
C GLU A 583 -11.26 -13.66 43.17
N ARG A 584 -11.99 -13.77 44.29
CA ARG A 584 -12.64 -12.62 44.94
C ARG A 584 -11.64 -11.57 45.37
N ARG A 585 -10.54 -11.97 46.03
CA ARG A 585 -9.48 -11.06 46.48
C ARG A 585 -8.72 -10.44 45.32
N GLN A 586 -8.54 -11.17 44.20
CA GLN A 586 -7.96 -10.61 42.98
C GLN A 586 -8.86 -9.55 42.34
N ARG A 587 -10.18 -9.77 42.30
CA ARG A 587 -11.15 -8.76 41.82
C ARG A 587 -11.18 -7.53 42.73
N GLU A 588 -11.14 -7.71 44.05
CA GLU A 588 -11.06 -6.60 45.02
C GLU A 588 -9.74 -5.82 44.90
N ALA A 589 -8.60 -6.49 44.66
CA ALA A 589 -7.29 -5.85 44.46
C ALA A 589 -7.18 -5.12 43.11
N ALA A 590 -7.79 -5.66 42.04
CA ALA A 590 -7.87 -5.00 40.74
C ALA A 590 -8.71 -3.71 40.82
N ALA A 591 -9.78 -3.70 41.61
CA ALA A 591 -10.61 -2.51 41.84
C ALA A 591 -9.89 -1.41 42.64
N ARG A 592 -8.87 -1.74 43.44
CA ARG A 592 -8.09 -0.77 44.25
C ARG A 592 -6.79 -0.31 43.59
N GLY A 593 -6.51 -0.72 42.35
CA GLY A 593 -5.41 -0.17 41.54
C GLY A 593 -3.99 -0.53 42.00
N GLY A 594 -3.79 -1.69 42.65
CA GLY A 594 -2.50 -2.11 43.21
C GLY A 594 -2.13 -3.58 42.89
N GLY A 595 -2.00 -3.93 41.61
CA GLY A 595 -1.70 -5.30 41.17
C GLY A 595 -0.21 -5.68 41.23
N ARG A 596 0.29 -6.13 42.39
CA ARG A 596 1.44 -7.06 42.55
C ARG A 596 1.79 -7.44 44.00
N SER A 597 1.22 -6.78 45.01
CA SER A 597 1.60 -6.97 46.43
C SER A 597 0.92 -8.16 47.11
N VAL A 598 -0.33 -8.47 46.76
CA VAL A 598 -1.18 -9.38 47.55
C VAL A 598 -0.81 -10.87 47.38
N ILE A 599 -0.27 -11.26 46.23
CA ILE A 599 0.12 -12.66 45.94
C ILE A 599 1.36 -13.07 46.76
N LYS A 600 2.33 -12.15 46.92
CA LYS A 600 3.55 -12.42 47.70
C LYS A 600 3.28 -12.51 49.21
N GLU A 601 2.43 -11.64 49.74
CA GLU A 601 2.07 -11.68 51.17
C GLU A 601 1.36 -12.99 51.54
N TRP A 602 0.48 -13.50 50.67
CA TRP A 602 -0.23 -14.75 50.92
C TRP A 602 0.66 -15.99 50.74
N GLU A 603 1.56 -16.01 49.74
CA GLU A 603 2.56 -17.07 49.58
C GLU A 603 3.54 -17.16 50.77
N GLU A 604 3.88 -16.04 51.39
CA GLU A 604 4.69 -16.00 52.62
C GLU A 604 3.88 -16.46 53.85
N GLU A 605 2.59 -16.13 53.92
CA GLU A 605 1.70 -16.58 55.00
C GLU A 605 1.45 -18.10 54.96
N GLU A 606 1.23 -18.68 53.78
CA GLU A 606 1.09 -20.13 53.59
C GLU A 606 2.38 -20.89 53.88
N LYS A 607 3.55 -20.35 53.49
CA LYS A 607 4.85 -20.92 53.88
C LYS A 607 5.05 -20.91 55.40
N ARG A 608 4.52 -19.90 56.10
CA ARG A 608 4.58 -19.83 57.57
C ARG A 608 3.68 -20.86 58.24
N LYS A 609 2.51 -21.18 57.66
CA LYS A 609 1.60 -22.22 58.17
C LYS A 609 2.11 -23.63 57.89
N ARG A 610 2.78 -23.85 56.76
CA ARG A 610 3.32 -25.16 56.36
C ARG A 610 4.66 -25.51 57.06
N GLY A 611 5.35 -24.53 57.64
CA GLY A 611 6.68 -24.69 58.26
C GLY A 611 6.73 -25.24 59.69
N GLU A 612 5.60 -25.55 60.35
CA GLU A 612 5.59 -26.00 61.76
C GLU A 612 5.39 -27.52 61.98
N LYS A 613 5.34 -28.33 60.92
CA LYS A 613 5.36 -29.79 61.06
C LYS A 613 6.18 -30.41 59.93
N GLU A 614 7.42 -30.77 60.23
CA GLU A 614 7.99 -32.08 59.86
C GLU A 614 9.46 -32.19 60.30
N GLY A 615 9.73 -33.21 61.11
CA GLY A 615 11.06 -33.70 61.41
C GLY A 615 11.16 -35.20 61.15
N ARG A 616 11.93 -35.56 60.10
CA ARG A 616 12.71 -36.81 59.85
C ARG A 616 11.98 -38.18 59.71
N PRO A 617 12.65 -39.22 59.13
CA PRO A 617 13.42 -39.28 57.87
C PRO A 617 13.09 -40.53 57.03
N GLU A 618 13.39 -40.56 55.72
CA GLU A 618 13.49 -41.82 54.96
C GLU A 618 14.69 -41.87 54.00
N GLU A 619 15.08 -43.11 53.73
CA GLU A 619 16.33 -43.66 53.22
C GLU A 619 16.62 -43.45 51.72
N GLU A 620 17.88 -43.72 51.40
CA GLU A 620 18.57 -43.59 50.12
C GLU A 620 18.10 -44.60 49.03
N GLY A 621 18.08 -44.15 47.77
CA GLY A 621 17.91 -45.04 46.61
C GLY A 621 18.10 -44.37 45.23
N GLN A 622 19.32 -44.43 44.71
CA GLN A 622 19.82 -44.30 43.31
C GLN A 622 19.42 -43.10 42.41
N PRO A 623 20.37 -42.19 42.09
CA PRO A 623 20.18 -41.02 41.23
C PRO A 623 20.73 -41.25 39.80
N GLY A 624 20.00 -40.86 38.75
CA GLY A 624 20.66 -40.78 37.43
C GLY A 624 19.82 -40.54 36.18
N ARG A 625 18.53 -40.93 36.15
CA ARG A 625 17.67 -40.68 34.97
C ARG A 625 16.50 -39.72 35.21
N ARG A 626 15.88 -39.71 36.39
CA ARG A 626 14.79 -38.77 36.73
C ARG A 626 15.23 -37.31 36.80
N ARG A 627 16.48 -37.03 37.18
CA ARG A 627 16.98 -35.66 37.35
C ARG A 627 17.08 -34.87 36.03
N LYS A 628 17.32 -35.54 34.91
CA LYS A 628 17.37 -34.91 33.57
C LYS A 628 15.97 -34.64 33.00
N GLU A 629 15.03 -35.55 33.20
CA GLU A 629 13.62 -35.35 32.79
C GLU A 629 12.93 -34.29 33.65
N GLU A 630 13.21 -34.22 34.97
CA GLU A 630 12.71 -33.17 35.85
C GLU A 630 13.32 -31.79 35.53
N GLU A 631 14.61 -31.72 35.17
CA GLU A 631 15.24 -30.47 34.72
C GLU A 631 14.66 -29.99 33.38
N GLU A 632 14.40 -30.88 32.41
CA GLU A 632 13.78 -30.51 31.12
C GLU A 632 12.30 -30.07 31.26
N VAL A 633 11.52 -30.70 32.15
CA VAL A 633 10.13 -30.28 32.44
C VAL A 633 10.09 -28.93 33.16
N VAL A 634 11.04 -28.66 34.05
CA VAL A 634 11.17 -27.37 34.74
C VAL A 634 11.64 -26.27 33.76
N GLU A 635 12.55 -26.58 32.84
CA GLU A 635 12.99 -25.67 31.78
C GLU A 635 11.83 -25.33 30.84
N CYS A 636 11.05 -26.33 30.41
CA CYS A 636 9.87 -26.16 29.56
C CYS A 636 8.77 -25.32 30.24
N ARG A 637 8.53 -25.52 31.54
CA ARG A 637 7.59 -24.71 32.32
C ARG A 637 8.03 -23.25 32.45
N LYS A 638 9.33 -23.01 32.61
CA LYS A 638 9.91 -21.65 32.61
C LYS A 638 9.80 -20.99 31.23
N GLU A 639 9.98 -21.75 30.16
CA GLU A 639 9.85 -21.28 28.77
C GLU A 639 8.39 -20.86 28.46
N VAL A 640 7.41 -21.64 28.90
CA VAL A 640 5.98 -21.33 28.76
C VAL A 640 5.61 -20.07 29.54
N GLU A 641 6.13 -19.89 30.76
CA GLU A 641 5.91 -18.66 31.54
C GLU A 641 6.60 -17.43 30.90
N ARG A 642 7.80 -17.57 30.34
CA ARG A 642 8.44 -16.48 29.55
C ARG A 642 7.60 -16.09 28.33
N ARG A 643 7.00 -17.05 27.63
CA ARG A 643 6.10 -16.77 26.49
C ARG A 643 4.82 -16.05 26.94
N LYS A 644 4.20 -16.50 28.04
CA LYS A 644 3.02 -15.82 28.60
C LYS A 644 3.35 -14.40 29.09
N GLU A 645 4.53 -14.17 29.66
CA GLU A 645 4.97 -12.83 30.04
C GLU A 645 5.23 -11.94 28.83
N MET A 646 5.83 -12.48 27.76
CA MET A 646 6.04 -11.77 26.51
C MET A 646 4.71 -11.38 25.84
N GLU A 647 3.73 -12.28 25.81
CA GLU A 647 2.38 -11.98 25.27
C GLU A 647 1.66 -10.92 26.12
N ARG A 648 1.80 -10.95 27.45
CA ARG A 648 1.26 -9.91 28.33
C ARG A 648 1.90 -8.54 28.07
N ARG A 649 3.22 -8.50 27.82
CA ARG A 649 3.92 -7.25 27.45
C ARG A 649 3.44 -6.72 26.11
N LYS A 650 3.30 -7.58 25.09
CA LYS A 650 2.75 -7.19 23.79
C LYS A 650 1.34 -6.61 23.89
N ARG A 651 0.45 -7.24 24.68
CA ARG A 651 -0.90 -6.71 24.91
C ARG A 651 -0.91 -5.36 25.62
N MET A 652 0.00 -5.15 26.58
CA MET A 652 0.14 -3.88 27.28
C MET A 652 0.66 -2.77 26.34
N GLU A 653 1.67 -3.07 25.51
CA GLU A 653 2.19 -2.14 24.51
C GLU A 653 1.12 -1.78 23.47
N GLU A 654 0.31 -2.76 23.03
CA GLU A 654 -0.79 -2.53 22.09
C GLU A 654 -1.93 -1.70 22.72
N GLU A 655 -2.25 -1.90 24.01
CA GLU A 655 -3.20 -1.04 24.72
C GLU A 655 -2.66 0.37 24.95
N GLU A 656 -1.37 0.52 25.23
CA GLU A 656 -0.72 1.82 25.43
C GLU A 656 -0.68 2.61 24.12
N GLU A 657 -0.43 1.93 23.00
CA GLU A 657 -0.48 2.51 21.66
C GLU A 657 -1.91 2.94 21.29
N LYS A 658 -2.92 2.12 21.57
CA LYS A 658 -4.35 2.50 21.41
C LYS A 658 -4.71 3.72 22.25
N ARG A 659 -4.21 3.80 23.49
CA ARG A 659 -4.41 4.99 24.35
C ARG A 659 -3.69 6.22 23.82
N ARG A 660 -2.52 6.06 23.20
CA ARG A 660 -1.79 7.17 22.56
C ARG A 660 -2.54 7.69 21.34
N GLN A 661 -3.00 6.81 20.47
CA GLN A 661 -3.81 7.14 19.29
C GLN A 661 -5.10 7.87 19.68
N GLN A 662 -5.81 7.40 20.72
CA GLN A 662 -7.00 8.10 21.23
C GLN A 662 -6.71 9.49 21.80
N ARG A 663 -5.52 9.74 22.37
CA ARG A 663 -5.12 11.08 22.85
C ARG A 663 -4.79 12.00 21.69
N GLU A 664 -4.04 11.51 20.71
CA GLU A 664 -3.71 12.25 19.49
C GLU A 664 -4.98 12.61 18.70
N GLU A 665 -5.95 11.70 18.60
CA GLU A 665 -7.24 11.95 17.94
C GLU A 665 -8.08 12.99 18.70
N LYS A 666 -8.11 12.93 20.04
CA LYS A 666 -8.79 13.94 20.87
C LYS A 666 -8.15 15.32 20.75
N GLU A 667 -6.82 15.40 20.74
CA GLU A 667 -6.12 16.68 20.53
C GLU A 667 -6.36 17.22 19.13
N TRP A 668 -6.32 16.37 18.11
CA TRP A 668 -6.59 16.77 16.74
C TRP A 668 -8.02 17.31 16.57
N ARG A 669 -9.00 16.63 17.16
CA ARG A 669 -10.41 17.07 17.15
C ARG A 669 -10.59 18.40 17.85
N LYS A 670 -9.91 18.62 18.99
CA LYS A 670 -9.91 19.91 19.70
C LYS A 670 -9.31 21.04 18.85
N ARG A 671 -8.16 20.80 18.20
CA ARG A 671 -7.54 21.79 17.29
C ARG A 671 -8.41 22.09 16.08
N SER A 672 -9.09 21.09 15.54
CA SER A 672 -10.02 21.27 14.43
C SER A 672 -11.25 22.09 14.83
N GLU A 673 -11.79 21.88 16.03
CA GLU A 673 -12.90 22.69 16.55
C GLU A 673 -12.49 24.12 16.88
N GLU A 674 -11.28 24.34 17.42
CA GLU A 674 -10.72 25.68 17.62
C GLU A 674 -10.52 26.42 16.29
N ALA A 675 -9.93 25.77 15.28
CA ALA A 675 -9.77 26.37 13.95
C ALA A 675 -11.10 26.73 13.29
N LYS A 676 -12.14 25.89 13.45
CA LYS A 676 -13.50 26.21 12.96
C LYS A 676 -14.10 27.42 13.66
N ARG A 677 -13.90 27.57 14.97
CA ARG A 677 -14.38 28.75 15.72
C ARG A 677 -13.66 30.03 15.31
N GLU A 678 -12.37 29.95 15.01
CA GLU A 678 -11.60 31.08 14.47
C GLU A 678 -12.08 31.47 13.07
N GLU A 679 -12.35 30.48 12.21
CA GLU A 679 -12.89 30.74 10.86
C GLU A 679 -14.31 31.32 10.89
N GLU A 680 -15.19 30.80 11.76
CA GLU A 680 -16.53 31.37 11.99
C GLU A 680 -16.46 32.78 12.59
N GLY A 681 -15.51 33.03 13.49
CA GLY A 681 -15.24 34.36 14.04
C GLY A 681 -14.80 35.36 12.97
N ALA A 682 -13.89 34.94 12.08
CA ALA A 682 -13.43 35.76 10.96
C ALA A 682 -14.56 36.07 9.96
N LYS A 683 -15.39 35.07 9.61
CA LYS A 683 -16.57 35.27 8.76
C LYS A 683 -17.60 36.21 9.40
N GLY A 684 -17.82 36.10 10.71
CA GLY A 684 -18.70 37.01 11.44
C GLY A 684 -18.20 38.46 11.44
N GLN A 685 -16.87 38.66 11.57
CA GLN A 685 -16.25 39.98 11.46
C GLN A 685 -16.35 40.56 10.05
N GLU A 686 -16.19 39.73 9.02
CA GLU A 686 -16.34 40.12 7.61
C GLU A 686 -17.79 40.50 7.28
N GLU A 687 -18.78 39.73 7.74
CA GLU A 687 -20.20 40.06 7.59
C GLU A 687 -20.60 41.33 8.34
N GLU A 688 -20.07 41.56 9.54
CA GLU A 688 -20.30 42.80 10.28
C GLU A 688 -19.66 44.00 9.56
N MET A 689 -18.47 43.82 8.97
CA MET A 689 -17.80 44.83 8.16
C MET A 689 -18.64 45.19 6.92
N GLU A 690 -19.12 44.20 6.18
CA GLU A 690 -20.00 44.43 5.03
C GLU A 690 -21.30 45.14 5.44
N ARG A 691 -21.90 44.75 6.58
CA ARG A 691 -23.11 45.40 7.08
C ARG A 691 -22.87 46.87 7.40
N ARG A 692 -21.74 47.19 8.06
CA ARG A 692 -21.34 48.57 8.37
C ARG A 692 -21.05 49.37 7.10
N GLN A 693 -20.44 48.78 6.09
CA GLN A 693 -20.23 49.42 4.78
C GLN A 693 -21.55 49.71 4.06
N ARG A 694 -22.52 48.78 4.10
CA ARG A 694 -23.86 48.99 3.53
C ARG A 694 -24.65 50.07 4.27
N GLU A 695 -24.57 50.12 5.60
CA GLU A 695 -25.19 51.19 6.41
C GLU A 695 -24.55 52.56 6.17
N ALA A 696 -23.23 52.63 5.99
CA ALA A 696 -22.53 53.85 5.64
C ALA A 696 -22.91 54.37 4.23
N ALA A 697 -23.07 53.46 3.27
CA ALA A 697 -23.54 53.79 1.92
C ALA A 697 -24.99 54.30 1.92
N ALA A 698 -25.87 53.74 2.77
CA ALA A 698 -27.27 54.14 2.90
C ALA A 698 -27.46 55.54 3.53
N ARG A 699 -26.49 56.03 4.33
CA ARG A 699 -26.56 57.36 4.98
C ARG A 699 -26.07 58.52 4.09
N GLY A 700 -25.70 58.28 2.84
CA GLY A 700 -25.45 59.33 1.84
C GLY A 700 -24.30 60.30 2.15
N GLY A 701 -23.33 59.89 2.98
CA GLY A 701 -22.16 60.71 3.33
C GLY A 701 -20.96 60.45 2.41
N ARG A 702 -20.29 61.53 1.96
CA ARG A 702 -19.01 61.49 1.22
C ARG A 702 -17.90 60.71 1.99
N PRO A 703 -16.86 60.20 1.31
CA PRO A 703 -15.90 59.22 1.83
C PRO A 703 -14.87 59.86 2.78
N SER A 704 -15.32 60.30 3.96
CA SER A 704 -14.45 60.83 5.03
C SER A 704 -14.28 59.83 6.18
N ALA A 705 -15.32 59.07 6.51
CA ALA A 705 -15.28 58.10 7.62
C ALA A 705 -14.38 56.88 7.33
N ALA A 706 -14.30 56.44 6.06
CA ALA A 706 -13.40 55.35 5.66
C ALA A 706 -11.92 55.72 5.87
N ARG A 707 -11.54 56.98 5.63
CA ARG A 707 -10.17 57.48 5.84
C ARG A 707 -9.82 57.74 7.31
N GLU A 708 -10.81 58.01 8.16
CA GLU A 708 -10.58 58.11 9.61
C GLU A 708 -10.41 56.73 10.25
N TRP A 709 -11.14 55.73 9.76
CA TRP A 709 -11.01 54.35 10.24
C TRP A 709 -9.70 53.69 9.77
N GLU A 710 -9.27 53.91 8.53
CA GLU A 710 -7.96 53.48 7.99
C GLU A 710 -6.79 54.07 8.80
N LYS A 711 -6.95 55.29 9.32
CA LYS A 711 -6.00 55.92 10.23
C LYS A 711 -6.03 55.35 11.65
N GLU A 712 -7.19 54.87 12.10
CA GLU A 712 -7.34 54.25 13.42
C GLU A 712 -6.80 52.80 13.43
N GLU A 713 -6.90 52.09 12.30
CA GLU A 713 -6.22 50.82 12.03
C GLU A 713 -4.70 50.99 11.97
N GLN A 714 -4.20 51.96 11.20
CA GLN A 714 -2.76 52.27 11.18
C GLN A 714 -2.23 52.63 12.56
N ARG A 715 -3.02 53.30 13.39
CA ARG A 715 -2.60 53.64 14.77
C ARG A 715 -2.56 52.42 15.69
N LYS A 716 -3.39 51.41 15.45
CA LYS A 716 -3.40 50.15 16.21
C LYS A 716 -2.26 49.23 15.77
N GLU A 717 -1.99 49.16 14.46
CA GLU A 717 -0.81 48.47 13.93
C GLU A 717 0.50 49.16 14.41
N GLU A 718 0.53 50.50 14.48
CA GLU A 718 1.67 51.24 15.03
C GLU A 718 1.83 51.03 16.55
N GLU A 719 0.75 50.95 17.33
CA GLU A 719 0.79 50.63 18.78
C GLU A 719 1.25 49.17 19.04
N GLU A 720 0.85 48.20 18.21
CA GLU A 720 1.35 46.81 18.27
C GLU A 720 2.82 46.71 17.82
N GLU A 721 3.27 47.50 16.84
CA GLU A 721 4.68 47.56 16.44
C GLU A 721 5.55 48.24 17.51
N GLU A 722 5.03 49.20 18.29
CA GLU A 722 5.79 49.90 19.35
C GLU A 722 6.09 48.99 20.56
N GLU A 723 5.20 48.05 20.91
CA GLU A 723 5.46 47.04 21.96
C GLU A 723 6.56 46.02 21.59
N VAL A 724 6.83 45.83 20.30
CA VAL A 724 7.80 44.84 19.77
C VAL A 724 9.22 45.43 19.58
N GLN A 725 9.39 46.76 19.68
CA GLN A 725 10.65 47.45 19.38
C GLN A 725 11.88 47.14 20.27
N PRO A 726 11.78 46.76 21.57
CA PRO A 726 12.98 46.53 22.39
C PRO A 726 13.86 45.37 21.89
N GLY A 727 13.27 44.40 21.18
CA GLY A 727 13.97 43.22 20.65
C GLY A 727 14.67 43.45 19.30
N ARG A 728 14.21 44.40 18.48
CA ARG A 728 14.77 44.70 17.15
C ARG A 728 16.04 45.57 17.21
N ARG A 729 16.05 46.61 18.06
CA ARG A 729 17.22 47.52 18.18
C ARG A 729 18.51 46.80 18.59
N ARG A 730 18.39 45.74 19.40
CA ARG A 730 19.55 44.97 19.87
C ARG A 730 20.19 44.10 18.78
N LYS A 731 19.45 43.76 17.72
CA LYS A 731 19.95 43.03 16.55
C LYS A 731 20.54 43.96 15.48
N GLU A 732 19.99 45.16 15.34
CA GLU A 732 20.47 46.16 14.37
C GLU A 732 21.83 46.77 14.79
N GLU A 733 22.07 47.03 16.08
CA GLU A 733 23.39 47.52 16.56
C GLU A 733 24.52 46.49 16.36
N GLU A 734 24.20 45.20 16.33
CA GLU A 734 25.17 44.12 16.09
C GLU A 734 25.49 43.95 14.60
N GLU A 735 24.51 44.22 13.73
CA GLU A 735 24.66 44.22 12.27
C GLU A 735 25.40 45.46 11.75
N GLU A 736 25.19 46.62 12.37
CA GLU A 736 25.82 47.87 11.95
C GLU A 736 27.34 47.90 12.24
N ARG A 737 27.78 47.21 13.30
CA ARG A 737 29.22 46.96 13.56
C ARG A 737 29.88 46.07 12.52
N ARG A 738 29.13 45.23 11.81
CA ARG A 738 29.66 44.36 10.75
C ARG A 738 29.74 45.05 9.39
N ARG A 739 29.04 46.17 9.19
CA ARG A 739 29.00 46.90 7.92
C ARG A 739 30.17 47.87 7.71
N GLN A 740 31.00 48.13 8.72
CA GLN A 740 32.15 49.04 8.61
C GLN A 740 33.47 48.32 8.26
N GLN A 741 33.55 47.68 7.09
CA GLN A 741 34.82 47.40 6.41
C GLN A 741 34.66 47.67 4.89
N PRO A 742 35.60 48.35 4.21
CA PRO A 742 35.32 48.94 2.89
C PRO A 742 35.68 48.05 1.68
N GLU A 743 34.93 48.31 0.60
CA GLU A 743 34.96 47.77 -0.76
C GLU A 743 36.10 48.34 -1.65
N GLU A 744 36.43 47.65 -2.75
CA GLU A 744 36.91 48.28 -4.00
C GLU A 744 36.21 47.70 -5.24
N GLU A 745 35.87 48.60 -6.17
CA GLU A 745 35.01 48.50 -7.36
C GLU A 745 35.60 47.72 -8.56
N TRP A 746 34.74 47.34 -9.52
CA TRP A 746 34.83 47.86 -10.91
C TRP A 746 33.58 47.53 -11.77
N SER A 747 33.25 48.46 -12.65
CA SER A 747 32.01 48.58 -13.44
C SER A 747 32.17 48.17 -14.92
N GLY A 748 31.07 47.85 -15.60
CA GLY A 748 31.07 47.64 -17.06
C GLY A 748 29.69 47.72 -17.70
N ARG A 749 29.31 48.90 -18.21
CA ARG A 749 28.18 49.11 -19.15
C ARG A 749 28.64 48.89 -20.59
N LYS A 750 27.80 48.27 -21.43
CA LYS A 750 27.94 48.23 -22.91
C LYS A 750 26.88 49.09 -23.60
N SER A 751 27.23 49.66 -24.74
CA SER A 751 26.57 50.78 -25.43
C SER A 751 25.45 50.39 -26.40
N GLU A 752 24.53 51.33 -26.59
CA GLU A 752 23.29 51.28 -27.38
C GLU A 752 23.48 50.98 -28.89
N GLU A 753 24.67 51.24 -29.43
CA GLU A 753 25.02 50.96 -30.82
C GLU A 753 25.03 49.46 -31.16
N GLU A 754 25.37 48.60 -30.18
CA GLU A 754 25.41 47.15 -30.36
C GLU A 754 23.99 46.55 -30.52
N TRP A 755 23.00 47.18 -29.87
CA TRP A 755 21.59 46.80 -29.98
C TRP A 755 20.97 47.21 -31.32
N SER A 756 21.33 48.37 -31.84
CA SER A 756 20.81 48.85 -33.13
C SER A 756 21.31 47.98 -34.29
N ARG A 757 22.59 47.55 -34.24
CA ARG A 757 23.18 46.68 -35.25
C ARG A 757 22.49 45.32 -35.33
N ARG A 758 22.17 44.73 -34.17
CA ARG A 758 21.44 43.45 -34.05
C ARG A 758 20.00 43.52 -34.57
N ARG A 759 19.30 44.64 -34.37
CA ARG A 759 17.95 44.83 -34.94
C ARG A 759 17.98 44.89 -36.46
N SER A 760 18.99 45.56 -37.05
CA SER A 760 19.12 45.62 -38.51
C SER A 760 19.45 44.25 -39.14
N GLU A 761 20.22 43.42 -38.44
CA GLU A 761 20.54 42.06 -38.91
C GLU A 761 19.35 41.11 -38.80
N LYS A 762 18.49 41.29 -37.79
CA LYS A 762 17.25 40.52 -37.64
C LYS A 762 16.26 40.84 -38.77
N ALA A 763 16.04 42.13 -39.07
CA ALA A 763 15.15 42.56 -40.15
C ALA A 763 15.61 42.04 -41.54
N LYS A 764 16.92 42.01 -41.80
CA LYS A 764 17.48 41.45 -43.05
C LYS A 764 17.32 39.94 -43.18
N ARG A 765 17.23 39.21 -42.06
CA ARG A 765 16.96 37.76 -42.07
C ARG A 765 15.48 37.47 -42.34
N GLU A 766 14.59 38.22 -41.71
CA GLU A 766 13.15 38.09 -41.92
C GLU A 766 12.74 38.43 -43.36
N GLU A 767 13.34 39.46 -43.98
CA GLU A 767 13.11 39.78 -45.39
C GLU A 767 13.59 38.65 -46.34
N LYS A 768 14.68 37.97 -45.97
CA LYS A 768 15.21 36.85 -46.76
C LYS A 768 14.33 35.61 -46.65
N GLU A 769 13.77 35.34 -45.48
CA GLU A 769 12.83 34.23 -45.25
C GLU A 769 11.49 34.46 -45.95
N ALA A 770 10.97 35.70 -45.96
CA ALA A 770 9.76 36.04 -46.69
C ALA A 770 9.89 35.79 -48.21
N LYS A 771 11.05 36.13 -48.81
CA LYS A 771 11.33 35.87 -50.24
C LYS A 771 11.46 34.38 -50.56
N ILE A 772 11.89 33.56 -49.60
CA ILE A 772 11.96 32.10 -49.76
C ILE A 772 10.54 31.50 -49.75
N GLN A 773 9.69 31.96 -48.84
CA GLN A 773 8.30 31.51 -48.75
C GLN A 773 7.48 31.91 -49.99
N GLU A 774 7.70 33.11 -50.52
CA GLU A 774 7.06 33.57 -51.77
C GLU A 774 7.47 32.69 -52.97
N ALA A 775 8.76 32.35 -53.09
CA ALA A 775 9.27 31.46 -54.12
C ALA A 775 8.75 30.01 -54.00
N GLU A 776 8.53 29.52 -52.78
CA GLU A 776 7.91 28.21 -52.54
C GLU A 776 6.42 28.20 -52.87
N MET A 777 5.69 29.29 -52.58
CA MET A 777 4.29 29.43 -52.99
C MET A 777 4.13 29.47 -54.52
N GLU A 778 4.98 30.20 -55.23
CA GLU A 778 4.97 30.22 -56.70
C GLU A 778 5.27 28.84 -57.31
N ARG A 779 6.17 28.07 -56.69
CA ARG A 779 6.45 26.68 -57.09
C ARG A 779 5.21 25.80 -56.89
N TRP A 780 4.54 25.92 -55.76
CA TRP A 780 3.33 25.14 -55.46
C TRP A 780 2.17 25.46 -56.41
N GLN A 781 2.01 26.73 -56.80
CA GLN A 781 1.02 27.13 -57.80
C GLN A 781 1.31 26.59 -59.21
N ARG A 782 2.60 26.47 -59.60
CA ARG A 782 2.98 25.83 -60.87
C ARG A 782 2.76 24.31 -60.86
N GLU A 783 2.96 23.67 -59.72
CA GLU A 783 2.78 22.21 -59.57
C GLU A 783 1.29 21.81 -59.42
N GLY A 784 0.45 22.69 -58.89
CA GLY A 784 -1.00 22.47 -58.77
C GLY A 784 -1.81 22.61 -60.06
N ALA A 785 -1.27 23.30 -61.08
CA ALA A 785 -1.99 23.52 -62.35
C ALA A 785 -1.87 22.36 -63.36
N GLY A 786 -1.08 21.32 -63.05
CA GLY A 786 -0.69 20.29 -64.01
C GLY A 786 -1.07 18.86 -63.64
N ARG A 787 -2.32 18.58 -63.23
CA ARG A 787 -2.81 17.18 -63.10
C ARG A 787 -4.34 17.07 -63.13
N GLY A 788 -4.91 17.32 -64.30
CA GLY A 788 -6.22 16.81 -64.68
C GLY A 788 -6.08 15.97 -65.96
N GLY A 789 -6.31 14.66 -65.87
CA GLY A 789 -6.53 13.82 -67.05
C GLY A 789 -5.69 12.53 -67.14
N GLY A 790 -6.26 11.43 -66.64
CA GLY A 790 -6.36 10.12 -67.29
C GLY A 790 -5.12 9.42 -67.88
N GLY A 791 -4.82 8.20 -67.39
CA GLY A 791 -4.08 7.22 -68.19
C GLY A 791 -3.36 6.12 -67.41
N LYS A 792 -4.10 5.04 -67.11
CA LYS A 792 -3.71 3.61 -67.09
C LYS A 792 -2.21 3.18 -67.18
N VAL A 793 -1.90 2.15 -66.36
CA VAL A 793 -0.90 1.05 -66.54
C VAL A 793 0.53 1.45 -66.10
N LYS A 794 1.35 0.69 -65.35
CA LYS A 794 1.57 -0.76 -65.20
C LYS A 794 2.28 -1.04 -63.86
N VAL A 795 2.14 -2.29 -63.40
CA VAL A 795 2.94 -2.99 -62.38
C VAL A 795 4.44 -2.94 -62.72
N GLU A 796 5.30 -2.67 -61.74
CA GLU A 796 6.58 -3.38 -61.59
C GLU A 796 7.13 -3.30 -60.15
N LYS A 797 7.70 -4.42 -59.72
CA LYS A 797 8.35 -4.70 -58.43
C LYS A 797 9.51 -3.75 -58.14
N PHE A 798 9.68 -3.36 -56.88
CA PHE A 798 10.86 -3.67 -56.05
C PHE A 798 10.55 -3.43 -54.58
#